data_AF-A0A7C6N2T5-F1
#
_entry.id   AF-A0A7C6N2T5-F1
#
_cell.length_a   1.000
_cell.length_b   1.000
_cell.length_c   1.000
_cell.angle_alpha   90.00
_cell.angle_beta   90.00
_cell.angle_gamma   90.00
#
_symmetry.space_group_name_H-M   'P 1'
#
loop_
_entity.id
_entity.type
_entity.pdbx_description
1 polymer ?
#
loop_
_entity_poly.entity_id
_entity_poly.type
_entity_poly.pdbx_seq_one_letter_code
_entity_poly.pdbx_strand_id
1 'polypeptide(L)'
;MKKGELIRIEIKEAREDGLLLHSYKKKADVFVATSSLKSGYSPKKYAKLVGTPIILRIVLSRPTLELSEKYLQADKSIFDDYALKPKEDIKSKPIQVEPIINEKQEKEVISMIENKKVIITKENTFDKGWTLFHPFDLGINKNRLYKDTMISDVIRLITHSNEVNLILCDSCLSSRIINEIEWANKYIKLNIIAKDDSIIKGYNNFSYNSKKIDKSIDFNYIGIIGKDNGHFMIADGYTEIDDSLYKVYFQNKNLKGDYSFLNDASELIIVDSDGQKDYSMVINAAFKNKISCYYAVNTKHFNNRIFNYSKENKLELLISDFTQNGIVVVYKNNTLSCVIMTNSGFYLSYPIEKISSFLGMVYKSGFYKDSIETDKLKGEIFSCYNGKIERLNIIEKKVLSINVDVELMSDFVSETFDSSIVEKHNDYSAEAKKVEYQFTLIPPLFDSKYSESNIYEGIHELNSAWNKQQILKIKSILNSYNAFMEQDYGFIEFLLETERFTKEFQDRVENCNYKDYYNWIDSMIALYKKNRESLIDICKCMFNSLNKESSGTKFDKFDNEIAGYEQTIKEKNALIQKGIDVLSNKRRVEILTKKINDLLELKKHFESNSGSRNDKNLNTFIKHCEELLEGKHKVINDDSIGNIVKPKEETKLAKLEAFVENYLFSIKKYDDECLVILDKLSKESIPEDYAVYDKKGQRYIIINNLDEFEKTKSICTEFRLKCITRR
;
A
#
# COMPACT_ATOMS: atom_id res chain seq x y z
N MET A 1 -37.71 -22.66 -20.56
CA MET A 1 -37.33 -22.35 -21.96
C MET A 1 -38.53 -21.71 -22.65
N LYS A 2 -38.35 -20.78 -23.60
CA LYS A 2 -39.46 -19.98 -24.20
C LYS A 2 -40.10 -20.72 -25.39
N LYS A 3 -41.39 -20.51 -25.63
CA LYS A 3 -42.09 -21.06 -26.82
C LYS A 3 -41.44 -20.52 -28.10
N GLY A 4 -41.22 -21.39 -29.08
CA GLY A 4 -40.56 -21.07 -30.35
C GLY A 4 -39.03 -21.20 -30.34
N GLU A 5 -38.43 -21.40 -29.16
CA GLU A 5 -37.00 -21.57 -29.00
C GLU A 5 -36.52 -22.90 -29.59
N LEU A 6 -35.46 -22.84 -30.39
CA LEU A 6 -34.75 -24.01 -30.91
C LEU A 6 -33.69 -24.42 -29.89
N ILE A 7 -33.79 -25.63 -29.38
CA ILE A 7 -32.84 -26.19 -28.43
C ILE A 7 -32.10 -27.34 -29.09
N ARG A 8 -30.77 -27.26 -29.07
CA ARG A 8 -29.93 -28.40 -29.41
C ARG A 8 -29.90 -29.33 -28.21
N ILE A 9 -30.35 -30.54 -28.43
CA ILE A 9 -30.29 -31.62 -27.46
C ILE A 9 -29.63 -32.83 -28.12
N GLU A 10 -29.12 -33.76 -27.33
CA GLU A 10 -28.62 -35.03 -27.84
C GLU A 10 -29.24 -36.16 -27.04
N ILE A 11 -29.69 -37.21 -27.72
CA ILE A 11 -30.16 -38.40 -27.02
C ILE A 11 -28.91 -39.14 -26.54
N LYS A 12 -28.67 -39.15 -25.24
CA LYS A 12 -27.58 -39.93 -24.64
C LYS A 12 -27.97 -41.39 -24.44
N GLU A 13 -29.25 -41.64 -24.18
CA GLU A 13 -29.72 -43.00 -23.92
C GLU A 13 -31.22 -43.14 -24.18
N ALA A 14 -31.64 -44.31 -24.68
CA ALA A 14 -33.03 -44.68 -24.86
C ALA A 14 -33.33 -45.96 -24.06
N ARG A 15 -34.25 -45.85 -23.09
CA ARG A 15 -34.59 -46.92 -22.15
C ARG A 15 -36.08 -47.25 -22.22
N GLU A 16 -36.46 -48.40 -21.65
CA GLU A 16 -37.86 -48.83 -21.51
C GLU A 16 -38.72 -47.77 -20.79
N ASP A 17 -38.14 -47.07 -19.81
CA ASP A 17 -38.81 -46.09 -18.93
C ASP A 17 -38.69 -44.63 -19.41
N GLY A 18 -37.90 -44.33 -20.45
CA GLY A 18 -37.80 -42.98 -21.00
C GLY A 18 -36.53 -42.71 -21.82
N LEU A 19 -36.26 -41.42 -22.07
CA LEU A 19 -35.08 -40.94 -22.81
C LEU A 19 -34.20 -40.06 -21.91
N LEU A 20 -32.88 -40.30 -21.93
CA LEU A 20 -31.91 -39.39 -21.34
C LEU A 20 -31.39 -38.43 -22.43
N LEU A 21 -31.59 -37.13 -22.22
CA LEU A 21 -31.28 -36.08 -23.18
C LEU A 21 -30.23 -35.14 -22.61
N HIS A 22 -29.14 -34.87 -23.33
CA HIS A 22 -28.23 -33.78 -22.96
C HIS A 22 -28.73 -32.46 -23.56
N SER A 23 -29.03 -31.47 -22.73
CA SER A 23 -29.33 -30.11 -23.19
C SER A 23 -28.06 -29.30 -23.28
N TYR A 24 -27.62 -29.00 -24.50
CA TYR A 24 -26.47 -28.11 -24.73
C TYR A 24 -26.71 -26.69 -24.19
N LYS A 25 -27.98 -26.26 -24.17
CA LYS A 25 -28.36 -24.96 -23.63
C LYS A 25 -28.28 -24.91 -22.10
N LYS A 26 -28.66 -25.98 -21.41
CA LYS A 26 -28.60 -26.06 -19.94
C LYS A 26 -27.30 -26.69 -19.42
N LYS A 27 -26.47 -27.23 -20.31
CA LYS A 27 -25.26 -28.03 -19.99
C LYS A 27 -25.56 -29.13 -18.97
N ALA A 28 -26.74 -29.72 -19.05
CA ALA A 28 -27.25 -30.69 -18.10
C ALA A 28 -27.99 -31.82 -18.82
N ASP A 29 -27.93 -33.00 -18.21
CA ASP A 29 -28.70 -34.15 -18.66
C ASP A 29 -30.12 -34.07 -18.07
N VAL A 30 -31.11 -34.34 -18.92
CA VAL A 30 -32.53 -34.24 -18.62
C VAL A 30 -33.17 -35.57 -19.00
N PHE A 31 -33.80 -36.23 -18.04
CA PHE A 31 -34.55 -37.45 -18.30
C PHE A 31 -36.01 -37.12 -18.64
N VAL A 32 -36.54 -37.75 -19.68
CA VAL A 32 -37.93 -37.61 -20.11
C VAL A 32 -38.61 -38.98 -20.01
N ALA A 33 -39.50 -39.11 -19.02
CA ALA A 33 -40.24 -40.35 -18.79
C ALA A 33 -41.16 -40.69 -19.98
N THR A 34 -41.41 -41.99 -20.21
CA THR A 34 -42.32 -42.48 -21.25
C THR A 34 -43.71 -41.87 -21.19
N SER A 35 -44.21 -41.54 -19.99
CA SER A 35 -45.50 -40.86 -19.78
C SER A 35 -45.57 -39.46 -20.43
N SER A 36 -44.43 -38.82 -20.65
CA SER A 36 -44.30 -37.50 -21.29
C SER A 36 -44.01 -37.58 -22.80
N LEU A 37 -43.84 -38.78 -23.35
CA LEU A 37 -43.58 -39.00 -24.77
C LEU A 37 -44.88 -39.36 -25.50
N LYS A 38 -44.95 -39.12 -26.81
CA LYS A 38 -46.12 -39.46 -27.62
C LYS A 38 -46.41 -40.97 -27.55
N SER A 39 -47.70 -41.33 -27.60
CA SER A 39 -48.13 -42.72 -27.75
C SER A 39 -47.43 -43.36 -28.95
N GLY A 40 -46.75 -44.50 -28.72
CA GLY A 40 -45.90 -45.16 -29.72
C GLY A 40 -44.38 -44.98 -29.54
N TYR A 41 -43.91 -44.51 -28.37
CA TYR A 41 -42.49 -44.59 -28.01
C TYR A 41 -41.99 -46.05 -28.05
N SER A 42 -40.80 -46.26 -28.63
CA SER A 42 -40.12 -47.56 -28.67
C SER A 42 -38.63 -47.35 -28.40
N PRO A 43 -38.06 -47.93 -27.32
CA PRO A 43 -36.64 -47.79 -27.00
C PRO A 43 -35.75 -48.22 -28.18
N LYS A 44 -36.11 -49.32 -28.86
CA LYS A 44 -35.38 -49.82 -30.04
C LYS A 44 -35.34 -48.83 -31.21
N LYS A 45 -36.37 -48.00 -31.38
CA LYS A 45 -36.42 -47.00 -32.45
C LYS A 45 -35.52 -45.79 -32.13
N TYR A 46 -35.54 -45.34 -30.87
CA TYR A 46 -34.78 -44.17 -30.44
C TYR A 46 -33.32 -44.48 -30.07
N ALA A 47 -32.99 -45.74 -29.74
CA ALA A 47 -31.62 -46.19 -29.56
C ALA A 47 -30.75 -45.93 -30.81
N LYS A 48 -31.35 -45.99 -32.02
CA LYS A 48 -30.67 -45.68 -33.28
C LYS A 48 -30.29 -44.20 -33.45
N LEU A 49 -30.82 -43.32 -32.60
CA LEU A 49 -30.60 -41.87 -32.63
C LEU A 49 -29.70 -41.41 -31.46
N VAL A 50 -29.18 -42.35 -30.66
CA VAL A 50 -28.24 -42.04 -29.57
C VAL A 50 -26.96 -41.44 -30.15
N GLY A 51 -26.45 -40.37 -29.51
CA GLY A 51 -25.30 -39.60 -30.00
C GLY A 51 -25.64 -38.62 -31.13
N THR A 52 -26.89 -38.60 -31.62
CA THR A 52 -27.29 -37.65 -32.66
C THR A 52 -27.79 -36.35 -32.02
N PRO A 53 -27.17 -35.20 -32.31
CA PRO A 53 -27.68 -33.91 -31.87
C PRO A 53 -28.94 -33.55 -32.68
N ILE A 54 -30.05 -33.40 -31.97
CA ILE A 54 -31.36 -33.05 -32.49
C ILE A 54 -31.67 -31.61 -32.12
N ILE A 55 -32.16 -30.84 -33.09
CA ILE A 55 -32.67 -29.49 -32.83
C ILE A 55 -34.18 -29.61 -32.64
N LEU A 56 -34.65 -29.38 -31.42
CA LEU A 56 -36.08 -29.36 -31.11
C LEU A 56 -36.58 -27.92 -31.05
N ARG A 57 -37.76 -27.68 -31.62
CA ARG A 57 -38.50 -26.44 -31.43
C ARG A 57 -39.54 -26.63 -30.33
N ILE A 58 -39.52 -25.76 -29.32
CA ILE A 58 -40.50 -25.84 -28.23
C ILE A 58 -41.84 -25.29 -28.72
N VAL A 59 -42.81 -26.18 -28.95
CA VAL A 59 -44.09 -25.83 -29.60
C VAL A 59 -45.18 -25.39 -28.59
N LEU A 60 -45.05 -25.74 -27.30
CA LEU A 60 -45.98 -25.37 -26.23
C LEU A 60 -45.24 -24.94 -24.96
N SER A 61 -45.77 -23.93 -24.27
CA SER A 61 -45.29 -23.48 -22.96
C SER A 61 -45.79 -24.45 -21.89
N ARG A 62 -44.83 -25.21 -21.33
CA ARG A 62 -44.93 -26.25 -20.27
C ARG A 62 -45.27 -27.67 -20.77
N PRO A 63 -44.29 -28.57 -20.69
CA PRO A 63 -44.38 -29.73 -19.84
C PRO A 63 -43.59 -29.46 -18.55
N THR A 64 -44.18 -29.79 -17.41
CA THR A 64 -43.47 -29.93 -16.14
C THR A 64 -42.45 -31.05 -16.34
N LEU A 65 -41.17 -30.68 -16.43
CA LEU A 65 -40.07 -31.64 -16.41
C LEU A 65 -39.77 -31.93 -14.93
N GLU A 66 -40.23 -33.07 -14.43
CA GLU A 66 -39.82 -33.56 -13.11
C GLU A 66 -38.43 -34.20 -13.24
N LEU A 67 -37.46 -33.61 -12.55
CA LEU A 67 -36.13 -34.20 -12.37
C LEU A 67 -36.28 -35.38 -11.42
N SER A 68 -36.01 -36.60 -11.92
CA SER A 68 -35.91 -37.77 -11.06
C SER A 68 -34.74 -37.60 -10.09
N GLU A 69 -35.00 -37.68 -8.79
CA GLU A 69 -34.01 -37.59 -7.71
C GLU A 69 -32.85 -38.58 -7.87
N LYS A 70 -33.05 -39.66 -8.63
CA LYS A 70 -32.05 -40.71 -8.88
C LYS A 70 -30.86 -40.25 -9.74
N TYR A 71 -30.92 -39.08 -10.37
CA TYR A 71 -29.84 -38.51 -11.20
C TYR A 71 -29.22 -37.22 -10.64
N LEU A 72 -29.61 -36.82 -9.43
CA LEU A 72 -28.80 -35.88 -8.64
C LEU A 72 -27.56 -36.64 -8.15
N GLN A 73 -26.46 -36.54 -8.90
CA GLN A 73 -25.16 -37.00 -8.41
C GLN A 73 -24.73 -36.06 -7.28
N ALA A 74 -24.63 -36.61 -6.07
CA ALA A 74 -24.40 -35.87 -4.83
C ALA A 74 -23.03 -35.16 -4.71
N ASP A 75 -22.08 -35.38 -5.64
CA ASP A 75 -20.67 -34.98 -5.43
C ASP A 75 -20.07 -34.14 -6.58
N LYS A 76 -20.81 -33.20 -7.16
CA LYS A 76 -20.20 -32.07 -7.88
C LYS A 76 -20.85 -30.76 -7.46
N SER A 77 -20.10 -29.99 -6.65
CA SER A 77 -20.42 -28.65 -6.24
C SER A 77 -20.52 -27.70 -7.45
N ILE A 78 -21.75 -27.46 -7.88
CA ILE A 78 -22.14 -26.20 -8.50
C ILE A 78 -22.76 -25.41 -7.36
N PHE A 79 -22.01 -24.50 -6.75
CA PHE A 79 -22.59 -23.55 -5.82
C PHE A 79 -23.15 -22.36 -6.59
N ASP A 80 -24.46 -22.25 -6.46
CA ASP A 80 -25.33 -21.14 -6.79
C ASP A 80 -25.05 -19.89 -5.93
N ASP A 81 -25.52 -18.80 -6.51
CA ASP A 81 -25.84 -17.47 -6.01
C ASP A 81 -26.43 -17.34 -4.57
N TYR A 82 -26.09 -16.20 -3.95
CA TYR A 82 -26.87 -15.37 -2.99
C TYR A 82 -27.74 -16.01 -1.87
N ALA A 83 -27.40 -15.72 -0.60
CA ALA A 83 -28.27 -15.31 0.55
C ALA A 83 -27.38 -15.11 1.81
N LEU A 84 -27.47 -14.08 2.68
CA LEU A 84 -28.58 -13.63 3.54
C LEU A 84 -28.27 -12.19 4.07
N LYS A 85 -29.09 -11.15 3.76
CA LYS A 85 -30.22 -10.50 4.52
C LYS A 85 -29.81 -9.46 5.58
N PRO A 86 -30.70 -8.53 6.01
CA PRO A 86 -31.45 -7.47 5.32
C PRO A 86 -30.85 -6.07 5.62
N LYS A 87 -31.16 -5.05 4.82
CA LYS A 87 -30.88 -3.64 5.16
C LYS A 87 -32.20 -2.96 5.49
N GLU A 88 -32.46 -2.75 6.78
CA GLU A 88 -33.47 -1.78 7.23
C GLU A 88 -32.97 -0.35 6.95
N ASP A 89 -33.95 0.52 6.80
CA ASP A 89 -33.89 1.85 6.20
C ASP A 89 -32.82 2.80 6.77
N ILE A 90 -32.01 3.37 5.88
CA ILE A 90 -31.36 4.67 6.09
C ILE A 90 -32.06 5.68 5.19
N LYS A 91 -33.17 6.24 5.70
CA LYS A 91 -33.69 7.54 5.28
C LYS A 91 -34.17 8.32 6.51
N SER A 92 -33.27 9.15 7.05
CA SER A 92 -33.58 10.54 7.39
C SER A 92 -32.28 11.27 7.74
N LYS A 93 -31.87 12.18 6.86
CA LYS A 93 -31.00 13.33 7.20
C LYS A 93 -31.72 14.20 8.28
N PRO A 94 -31.17 15.37 8.65
CA PRO A 94 -29.94 15.68 9.37
C PRO A 94 -30.25 16.60 10.58
N ILE A 95 -29.39 16.70 11.60
CA ILE A 95 -29.35 17.92 12.43
C ILE A 95 -27.89 18.25 12.76
N GLN A 96 -27.44 19.39 12.24
CA GLN A 96 -26.30 20.13 12.73
C GLN A 96 -26.67 20.77 14.08
N VAL A 97 -25.83 20.61 15.10
CA VAL A 97 -25.63 21.64 16.13
C VAL A 97 -24.13 21.65 16.47
N GLU A 98 -23.55 22.83 16.32
CA GLU A 98 -22.16 23.19 16.65
C GLU A 98 -21.93 23.29 18.18
N PRO A 99 -20.69 23.49 18.65
CA PRO A 99 -20.12 22.79 19.81
C PRO A 99 -20.42 23.49 21.14
N ILE A 100 -20.45 22.69 22.20
CA ILE A 100 -20.22 23.19 23.56
C ILE A 100 -18.86 22.69 24.00
N ILE A 101 -17.94 23.65 24.09
CA ILE A 101 -16.66 23.57 24.78
C ILE A 101 -16.94 23.27 26.25
N ASN A 102 -16.31 22.22 26.78
CA ASN A 102 -15.97 22.16 28.19
C ASN A 102 -14.49 21.76 28.29
N GLU A 103 -13.70 22.76 28.63
CA GLU A 103 -12.30 22.65 28.98
C GLU A 103 -12.10 21.71 30.18
N LYS A 104 -10.97 21.00 30.12
CA LYS A 104 -10.08 20.54 31.20
C LYS A 104 -9.86 19.04 31.23
N GLN A 105 -8.93 18.61 30.38
CA GLN A 105 -7.61 18.12 30.82
C GLN A 105 -6.82 17.84 29.54
N GLU A 106 -6.05 18.82 29.08
CA GLU A 106 -4.92 18.56 28.19
C GLU A 106 -3.94 17.66 28.94
N LYS A 107 -4.03 16.35 28.70
CA LYS A 107 -2.83 15.55 28.64
C LYS A 107 -2.17 15.92 27.33
N GLU A 108 -0.97 16.49 27.39
CA GLU A 108 -0.08 16.57 26.24
C GLU A 108 -0.03 15.18 25.58
N VAL A 109 -0.74 15.05 24.46
CA VAL A 109 -0.49 13.96 23.53
C VAL A 109 0.87 14.33 22.94
N ILE A 110 1.94 13.72 23.47
CA ILE A 110 3.23 13.70 22.77
C ILE A 110 2.89 13.10 21.40
N SER A 111 2.83 13.92 20.35
CA SER A 111 2.45 13.45 19.02
C SER A 111 3.58 12.55 18.52
N MET A 112 3.42 11.24 18.72
CA MET A 112 4.39 10.25 18.28
C MET A 112 4.50 10.32 16.75
N ILE A 113 5.69 10.06 16.21
CA ILE A 113 5.90 10.08 14.75
C ILE A 113 5.16 8.87 14.13
N GLU A 114 4.00 9.14 13.54
CA GLU A 114 3.20 8.15 12.83
C GLU A 114 3.68 7.94 11.38
N ASN A 115 3.31 6.80 10.78
CA ASN A 115 3.57 6.55 9.36
C ASN A 115 2.86 7.61 8.51
N LYS A 116 3.54 8.14 7.49
CA LYS A 116 2.93 9.09 6.53
C LYS A 116 2.35 8.35 5.34
N LYS A 117 1.25 8.88 4.80
CA LYS A 117 0.63 8.37 3.58
C LYS A 117 0.80 9.35 2.43
N VAL A 118 1.54 8.94 1.40
CA VAL A 118 1.64 9.69 0.14
C VAL A 118 0.79 8.98 -0.91
N ILE A 119 -0.10 9.74 -1.55
CA ILE A 119 -1.02 9.21 -2.58
C ILE A 119 -0.67 9.82 -3.92
N ILE A 120 -0.34 8.97 -4.89
CA ILE A 120 -0.11 9.36 -6.28
C ILE A 120 -1.18 8.70 -7.14
N THR A 121 -1.98 9.50 -7.85
CA THR A 121 -2.95 8.99 -8.82
C THR A 121 -2.47 9.30 -10.23
N LYS A 122 -2.48 8.29 -11.11
CA LYS A 122 -2.18 8.43 -12.52
C LYS A 122 -3.31 7.86 -13.38
N GLU A 123 -3.52 8.47 -14.53
CA GLU A 123 -4.42 7.96 -15.57
C GLU A 123 -3.66 6.98 -16.47
N ASN A 124 -4.33 5.92 -16.89
CA ASN A 124 -3.74 4.94 -17.80
C ASN A 124 -3.99 5.31 -19.25
N THR A 125 -3.05 4.92 -20.12
CA THR A 125 -3.22 4.93 -21.57
C THR A 125 -3.24 3.51 -22.11
N PHE A 126 -4.19 3.20 -22.98
CA PHE A 126 -4.23 1.94 -23.70
C PHE A 126 -3.42 2.04 -25.00
N ASP A 127 -2.32 1.29 -25.04
CA ASP A 127 -1.47 1.18 -26.22
C ASP A 127 -2.07 0.14 -27.19
N LYS A 128 -2.28 0.57 -28.44
CA LYS A 128 -3.02 -0.11 -29.53
C LYS A 128 -4.52 0.19 -29.58
N GLY A 129 -4.92 1.45 -29.38
CA GLY A 129 -6.32 1.87 -29.46
C GLY A 129 -7.05 1.44 -30.75
N TRP A 130 -6.35 1.22 -31.86
CA TRP A 130 -6.90 0.68 -33.12
C TRP A 130 -7.47 -0.74 -33.00
N THR A 131 -7.12 -1.51 -31.96
CA THR A 131 -7.67 -2.86 -31.72
C THR A 131 -8.94 -2.85 -30.89
N LEU A 132 -9.47 -1.69 -30.53
CA LEU A 132 -10.68 -1.56 -29.69
C LEU A 132 -11.95 -1.48 -30.54
N PHE A 133 -12.93 -2.29 -30.15
CA PHE A 133 -14.22 -2.45 -30.81
C PHE A 133 -15.37 -2.42 -29.82
N HIS A 134 -16.56 -2.12 -30.33
CA HIS A 134 -17.81 -2.14 -29.59
C HIS A 134 -18.79 -3.12 -30.23
N PRO A 135 -19.65 -3.79 -29.46
CA PRO A 135 -20.75 -4.56 -30.01
C PRO A 135 -21.58 -3.68 -30.94
N PHE A 136 -21.92 -4.22 -32.11
CA PHE A 136 -22.67 -3.48 -33.11
C PHE A 136 -23.81 -4.33 -33.68
N ASP A 137 -24.98 -3.70 -33.81
CA ASP A 137 -26.15 -4.28 -34.46
C ASP A 137 -26.39 -3.55 -35.78
N LEU A 138 -26.40 -4.32 -36.88
CA LEU A 138 -26.70 -3.83 -38.23
C LEU A 138 -28.18 -3.46 -38.41
N GLY A 139 -29.05 -3.78 -37.43
CA GLY A 139 -30.47 -3.39 -37.43
C GLY A 139 -31.37 -4.20 -38.36
N ILE A 140 -30.82 -4.89 -39.36
CA ILE A 140 -31.55 -5.76 -40.31
C ILE A 140 -30.86 -7.12 -40.41
N ASN A 141 -31.50 -8.18 -39.91
CA ASN A 141 -30.92 -9.53 -39.97
C ASN A 141 -31.62 -10.45 -40.97
N LYS A 142 -32.87 -10.16 -41.34
CA LYS A 142 -33.67 -11.02 -42.22
C LYS A 142 -34.36 -10.21 -43.31
N ASN A 143 -34.27 -10.69 -44.54
CA ASN A 143 -35.00 -10.17 -45.68
C ASN A 143 -36.48 -10.56 -45.57
N ARG A 144 -37.35 -9.56 -45.44
CA ARG A 144 -38.80 -9.77 -45.25
C ARG A 144 -39.49 -10.35 -46.47
N LEU A 145 -38.95 -10.09 -47.66
CA LEU A 145 -39.55 -10.48 -48.94
C LEU A 145 -38.86 -11.69 -49.58
N TYR A 146 -37.87 -12.28 -48.90
CA TYR A 146 -37.19 -13.46 -49.41
C TYR A 146 -38.14 -14.65 -49.49
N LYS A 147 -38.13 -15.30 -50.66
CA LYS A 147 -38.85 -16.54 -50.94
C LYS A 147 -37.88 -17.47 -51.66
N ASP A 148 -37.80 -18.71 -51.21
CA ASP A 148 -37.08 -19.74 -51.95
C ASP A 148 -37.81 -19.99 -53.27
N THR A 149 -37.06 -20.05 -54.37
CA THR A 149 -37.62 -20.38 -55.68
C THR A 149 -37.96 -21.86 -55.74
N MET A 150 -39.24 -22.19 -55.93
CA MET A 150 -39.66 -23.57 -56.15
C MET A 150 -39.61 -23.90 -57.65
N ILE A 151 -39.38 -25.17 -57.98
CA ILE A 151 -39.42 -25.64 -59.38
C ILE A 151 -40.78 -25.29 -60.02
N SER A 152 -41.87 -25.32 -59.25
CA SER A 152 -43.20 -24.92 -59.72
C SER A 152 -43.29 -23.47 -60.17
N ASP A 153 -42.52 -22.57 -59.56
CA ASP A 153 -42.49 -21.15 -59.95
C ASP A 153 -41.83 -20.99 -61.31
N VAL A 154 -40.72 -21.71 -61.53
CA VAL A 154 -40.01 -21.75 -62.81
C VAL A 154 -40.89 -22.36 -63.90
N ILE A 155 -41.57 -23.48 -63.62
CA ILE A 155 -42.54 -24.11 -64.55
C ILE A 155 -43.62 -23.11 -64.95
N ARG A 156 -44.25 -22.43 -63.97
CA ARG A 156 -45.32 -21.47 -64.23
C ARG A 156 -44.86 -20.32 -65.13
N LEU A 157 -43.62 -19.87 -64.95
CA LEU A 157 -43.03 -18.85 -65.81
C LEU A 157 -42.81 -19.37 -67.23
N ILE A 158 -42.34 -20.62 -67.41
CA ILE A 158 -42.17 -21.24 -68.73
C ILE A 158 -43.52 -21.36 -69.45
N THR A 159 -44.58 -21.84 -68.78
CA THR A 159 -45.92 -22.02 -69.37
C THR A 159 -46.47 -20.72 -70.00
N HIS A 160 -46.12 -19.56 -69.41
CA HIS A 160 -46.58 -18.24 -69.85
C HIS A 160 -45.46 -17.39 -70.48
N SER A 161 -44.39 -18.04 -70.93
CA SER A 161 -43.25 -17.37 -71.56
C SER A 161 -43.48 -17.14 -73.04
N ASN A 162 -42.77 -16.16 -73.59
CA ASN A 162 -42.59 -15.99 -75.03
C ASN A 162 -41.23 -16.55 -75.49
N GLU A 163 -40.26 -16.57 -74.58
CA GLU A 163 -38.89 -16.98 -74.85
C GLU A 163 -38.25 -17.60 -73.60
N VAL A 164 -37.52 -18.69 -73.80
CA VAL A 164 -36.67 -19.35 -72.80
C VAL A 164 -35.24 -19.40 -73.31
N ASN A 165 -34.30 -18.99 -72.47
CA ASN A 165 -32.88 -18.87 -72.73
C ASN A 165 -32.12 -19.79 -71.77
N LEU A 166 -31.40 -20.76 -72.30
CA LEU A 166 -30.64 -21.74 -71.52
C LEU A 166 -29.15 -21.49 -71.69
N ILE A 167 -28.41 -21.51 -70.59
CA ILE A 167 -26.96 -21.67 -70.59
C ILE A 167 -26.67 -22.93 -69.80
N LEU A 168 -26.01 -23.92 -70.39
CA LEU A 168 -25.79 -25.21 -69.74
C LEU A 168 -24.34 -25.67 -69.89
N CYS A 169 -23.68 -25.90 -68.76
CA CYS A 169 -22.38 -26.58 -68.70
C CYS A 169 -22.52 -28.10 -68.60
N ASP A 170 -23.67 -28.60 -68.12
CA ASP A 170 -23.99 -30.02 -68.00
C ASP A 170 -25.50 -30.27 -68.23
N SER A 171 -25.91 -31.53 -68.42
CA SER A 171 -27.32 -31.92 -68.56
C SER A 171 -28.05 -31.95 -67.21
N CYS A 172 -28.37 -30.78 -66.64
CA CYS A 172 -28.85 -30.61 -65.27
C CYS A 172 -30.34 -30.24 -65.12
N LEU A 173 -31.08 -30.05 -66.22
CA LEU A 173 -32.51 -29.66 -66.14
C LEU A 173 -33.35 -30.77 -65.50
N SER A 174 -34.26 -30.40 -64.59
CA SER A 174 -35.18 -31.35 -63.97
C SER A 174 -36.19 -31.89 -65.00
N SER A 175 -36.62 -33.15 -64.86
CA SER A 175 -37.60 -33.77 -65.77
C SER A 175 -38.88 -32.96 -65.92
N ARG A 176 -39.33 -32.28 -64.86
CA ARG A 176 -40.51 -31.40 -64.90
C ARG A 176 -40.28 -30.16 -65.77
N ILE A 177 -39.09 -29.55 -65.70
CA ILE A 177 -38.72 -28.42 -66.54
C ILE A 177 -38.53 -28.85 -67.99
N ILE A 178 -37.93 -30.03 -68.21
CA ILE A 178 -37.79 -30.60 -69.56
C ILE A 178 -39.17 -30.77 -70.19
N ASN A 179 -40.09 -31.47 -69.51
CA ASN A 179 -41.44 -31.71 -70.03
C ASN A 179 -42.21 -30.40 -70.30
N GLU A 180 -42.07 -29.41 -69.42
CA GLU A 180 -42.72 -28.11 -69.62
C GLU A 180 -42.13 -27.36 -70.83
N ILE A 181 -40.81 -27.37 -70.99
CA ILE A 181 -40.15 -26.77 -72.15
C ILE A 181 -40.58 -27.50 -73.43
N GLU A 182 -40.59 -28.85 -73.47
CA GLU A 182 -41.04 -29.61 -74.65
C GLU A 182 -42.46 -29.22 -75.07
N TRP A 183 -43.37 -29.06 -74.10
CA TRP A 183 -44.74 -28.65 -74.36
C TRP A 183 -44.81 -27.20 -74.86
N ALA A 184 -44.11 -26.28 -74.19
CA ALA A 184 -44.10 -24.86 -74.52
C ALA A 184 -43.35 -24.55 -75.84
N ASN A 185 -42.36 -25.38 -76.23
CA ASN A 185 -41.49 -25.17 -77.40
C ASN A 185 -42.28 -25.01 -78.71
N LYS A 186 -43.52 -25.52 -78.78
CA LYS A 186 -44.42 -25.32 -79.92
C LYS A 186 -44.86 -23.87 -80.10
N TYR A 187 -44.79 -23.07 -79.05
CA TYR A 187 -45.35 -21.72 -78.97
C TYR A 187 -44.32 -20.64 -78.57
N ILE A 188 -43.17 -21.04 -78.03
CA ILE A 188 -42.14 -20.12 -77.52
C ILE A 188 -40.84 -20.21 -78.32
N LYS A 189 -40.00 -19.17 -78.21
CA LYS A 189 -38.62 -19.23 -78.68
C LYS A 189 -37.73 -19.93 -77.65
N LEU A 190 -36.91 -20.88 -78.07
CA LEU A 190 -35.94 -21.55 -77.21
C LEU A 190 -34.51 -21.32 -77.71
N ASN A 191 -33.68 -20.68 -76.90
CA ASN A 191 -32.28 -20.40 -77.21
C ASN A 191 -31.37 -21.17 -76.25
N ILE A 192 -30.25 -21.70 -76.74
CA ILE A 192 -29.27 -22.41 -75.89
C ILE A 192 -27.84 -21.99 -76.19
N ILE A 193 -27.07 -21.78 -75.12
CA ILE A 193 -25.61 -21.75 -75.14
C ILE A 193 -25.11 -22.94 -74.30
N ALA A 194 -24.46 -23.91 -74.95
CA ALA A 194 -23.98 -25.12 -74.30
C ALA A 194 -22.45 -25.18 -74.29
N LYS A 195 -21.87 -25.77 -73.24
CA LYS A 195 -20.42 -25.98 -73.15
C LYS A 195 -19.88 -26.89 -74.25
N ASP A 196 -20.65 -27.91 -74.62
CA ASP A 196 -20.35 -28.82 -75.72
C ASP A 196 -21.62 -29.37 -76.39
N ASP A 197 -21.44 -30.00 -77.56
CA ASP A 197 -22.54 -30.55 -78.37
C ASP A 197 -23.27 -31.72 -77.70
N SER A 198 -22.65 -32.42 -76.74
CA SER A 198 -23.26 -33.58 -76.10
C SER A 198 -24.46 -33.20 -75.23
N ILE A 199 -24.41 -32.02 -74.61
CA ILE A 199 -25.50 -31.47 -73.81
C ILE A 199 -26.73 -31.21 -74.67
N ILE A 200 -26.55 -30.60 -75.83
CA ILE A 200 -27.66 -30.34 -76.78
C ILE A 200 -28.27 -31.66 -77.25
N LYS A 201 -27.44 -32.68 -77.54
CA LYS A 201 -27.92 -34.03 -77.91
C LYS A 201 -28.69 -34.71 -76.77
N GLY A 202 -28.36 -34.41 -75.52
CA GLY A 202 -29.09 -34.88 -74.34
C GLY A 202 -30.54 -34.38 -74.25
N TYR A 203 -30.87 -33.29 -74.95
CA TYR A 203 -32.20 -32.69 -75.04
C TYR A 203 -32.72 -32.72 -76.48
N ASN A 204 -32.64 -33.89 -77.13
CA ASN A 204 -32.98 -34.09 -78.54
C ASN A 204 -34.41 -33.70 -78.94
N ASN A 205 -35.36 -33.72 -78.00
CA ASN A 205 -36.76 -33.34 -78.23
C ASN A 205 -36.99 -31.82 -78.29
N PHE A 206 -35.99 -31.00 -77.94
CA PHE A 206 -36.11 -29.55 -77.99
C PHE A 206 -35.86 -29.01 -79.40
N SER A 207 -36.70 -28.07 -79.83
CA SER A 207 -36.54 -27.33 -81.09
C SER A 207 -35.99 -25.94 -80.81
N TYR A 208 -34.70 -25.75 -81.03
CA TYR A 208 -34.02 -24.50 -80.68
C TYR A 208 -34.05 -23.49 -81.82
N ASN A 209 -34.37 -22.24 -81.50
CA ASN A 209 -34.26 -21.09 -82.39
C ASN A 209 -32.81 -20.64 -82.58
N SER A 210 -31.99 -20.73 -81.54
CA SER A 210 -30.55 -20.49 -81.62
C SER A 210 -29.77 -21.50 -80.78
N LYS A 211 -28.63 -21.94 -81.31
CA LYS A 211 -27.70 -22.88 -80.68
C LYS A 211 -26.29 -22.29 -80.78
N LYS A 212 -25.62 -22.12 -79.65
CA LYS A 212 -24.22 -21.68 -79.60
C LYS A 212 -23.42 -22.64 -78.72
N ILE A 213 -22.26 -23.07 -79.20
CA ILE A 213 -21.30 -23.82 -78.38
C ILE A 213 -20.26 -22.85 -77.84
N ASP A 214 -20.12 -22.80 -76.52
CA ASP A 214 -19.15 -21.96 -75.82
C ASP A 214 -18.48 -22.76 -74.69
N LYS A 215 -17.28 -23.26 -74.98
CA LYS A 215 -16.49 -24.09 -74.06
C LYS A 215 -16.07 -23.38 -72.78
N SER A 216 -16.17 -22.04 -72.74
CA SER A 216 -15.80 -21.25 -71.57
C SER A 216 -16.88 -21.24 -70.48
N ILE A 217 -18.07 -21.74 -70.77
CA ILE A 217 -19.19 -21.76 -69.83
C ILE A 217 -18.97 -22.84 -68.77
N ASP A 218 -19.06 -22.42 -67.51
CA ASP A 218 -18.86 -23.22 -66.31
C ASP A 218 -20.04 -23.14 -65.33
N PHE A 219 -21.19 -22.63 -65.78
CA PHE A 219 -22.40 -22.51 -64.97
C PHE A 219 -23.66 -22.92 -65.75
N ASN A 220 -24.72 -23.23 -65.02
CA ASN A 220 -26.04 -23.52 -65.57
C ASN A 220 -27.02 -22.39 -65.21
N TYR A 221 -27.84 -21.97 -66.19
CA TYR A 221 -28.76 -20.85 -66.07
C TYR A 221 -30.00 -21.04 -66.96
N ILE A 222 -31.14 -20.56 -66.48
CA ILE A 222 -32.39 -20.44 -67.23
C ILE A 222 -32.95 -19.02 -67.09
N GLY A 223 -33.11 -18.35 -68.22
CA GLY A 223 -33.76 -17.05 -68.34
C GLY A 223 -35.09 -17.20 -69.07
N ILE A 224 -36.16 -16.71 -68.47
CA ILE A 224 -37.52 -16.83 -68.99
C ILE A 224 -38.04 -15.41 -69.23
N ILE A 225 -38.45 -15.12 -70.46
CA ILE A 225 -38.99 -13.83 -70.87
C ILE A 225 -40.44 -14.02 -71.29
N GLY A 226 -41.35 -13.25 -70.71
CA GLY A 226 -42.78 -13.42 -70.94
C GLY A 226 -43.60 -12.29 -70.35
N LYS A 227 -44.80 -12.63 -69.83
CA LYS A 227 -45.62 -11.68 -69.06
C LYS A 227 -44.90 -11.23 -67.79
N ASP A 228 -44.30 -12.19 -67.09
CA ASP A 228 -43.39 -11.98 -65.99
C ASP A 228 -42.03 -12.58 -66.39
N ASN A 229 -40.95 -11.85 -66.15
CA ASN A 229 -39.60 -12.35 -66.41
C ASN A 229 -39.05 -13.05 -65.18
N GLY A 230 -38.23 -14.08 -65.40
CA GLY A 230 -37.51 -14.75 -64.32
C GLY A 230 -36.14 -15.23 -64.79
N HIS A 231 -35.13 -14.99 -63.98
CA HIS A 231 -33.74 -15.32 -64.28
C HIS A 231 -33.20 -16.16 -63.13
N PHE A 232 -32.70 -17.36 -63.44
CA PHE A 232 -32.34 -18.32 -62.40
C PHE A 232 -31.01 -19.01 -62.71
N MET A 233 -30.14 -19.07 -61.70
CA MET A 233 -29.00 -19.98 -61.68
C MET A 233 -29.46 -21.38 -61.28
N ILE A 234 -28.88 -22.40 -61.93
CA ILE A 234 -29.20 -23.80 -61.68
C ILE A 234 -27.98 -24.46 -61.01
N ALA A 235 -28.14 -24.81 -59.74
CA ALA A 235 -27.15 -25.54 -58.96
C ALA A 235 -27.86 -26.72 -58.26
N ASP A 236 -27.78 -26.83 -56.93
CA ASP A 236 -28.57 -27.79 -56.13
C ASP A 236 -30.06 -27.42 -56.00
N GLY A 237 -30.49 -26.42 -56.77
CA GLY A 237 -31.82 -25.82 -56.81
C GLY A 237 -31.85 -24.67 -57.82
N TYR A 238 -32.89 -23.84 -57.75
CA TYR A 238 -33.01 -22.63 -58.55
C TYR A 238 -32.79 -21.42 -57.65
N THR A 239 -31.87 -20.54 -58.02
CA THR A 239 -31.64 -19.28 -57.32
C THR A 239 -31.97 -18.14 -58.25
N GLU A 240 -32.98 -17.36 -57.90
CA GLU A 240 -33.33 -16.15 -58.64
C GLU A 240 -32.15 -15.17 -58.62
N ILE A 241 -31.84 -14.61 -59.78
CA ILE A 241 -30.80 -13.61 -60.00
C ILE A 241 -31.38 -12.45 -60.79
N ASP A 242 -30.62 -11.36 -60.90
CA ASP A 242 -30.95 -10.29 -61.84
C ASP A 242 -30.82 -10.73 -63.31
N ASP A 243 -31.20 -9.84 -64.22
CA ASP A 243 -31.18 -10.08 -65.67
C ASP A 243 -29.79 -9.92 -66.30
N SER A 244 -28.71 -9.84 -65.52
CA SER A 244 -27.36 -9.56 -66.02
C SER A 244 -26.85 -10.63 -66.97
N LEU A 245 -27.07 -11.92 -66.67
CA LEU A 245 -26.67 -13.01 -67.56
C LEU A 245 -27.42 -12.98 -68.89
N TYR A 246 -28.72 -12.65 -68.86
CA TYR A 246 -29.51 -12.50 -70.07
C TYR A 246 -28.98 -11.35 -70.94
N LYS A 247 -28.73 -10.18 -70.34
CA LYS A 247 -28.18 -9.01 -71.02
C LYS A 247 -26.81 -9.28 -71.64
N VAL A 248 -25.91 -9.96 -70.92
CA VAL A 248 -24.55 -10.23 -71.40
C VAL A 248 -24.55 -11.27 -72.51
N TYR A 249 -25.17 -12.43 -72.28
CA TYR A 249 -25.01 -13.59 -73.18
C TYR A 249 -26.00 -13.64 -74.33
N PHE A 250 -27.20 -13.09 -74.17
CA PHE A 250 -28.25 -13.13 -75.19
C PHE A 250 -28.52 -11.76 -75.83
N GLN A 251 -28.25 -10.64 -75.13
CA GLN A 251 -28.34 -9.29 -75.70
C GLN A 251 -26.97 -8.69 -76.08
N ASN A 252 -25.85 -9.38 -75.82
CA ASN A 252 -24.49 -8.90 -76.07
C ASN A 252 -24.19 -7.51 -75.45
N LYS A 253 -24.79 -7.19 -74.30
CA LYS A 253 -24.52 -5.95 -73.57
C LYS A 253 -23.25 -6.10 -72.73
N ASN A 254 -22.36 -5.12 -72.81
CA ASN A 254 -21.23 -5.02 -71.90
C ASN A 254 -21.68 -4.40 -70.57
N LEU A 255 -21.71 -5.20 -69.51
CA LEU A 255 -22.07 -4.76 -68.15
C LEU A 255 -20.84 -4.54 -67.24
N LYS A 256 -19.61 -4.53 -67.78
CA LYS A 256 -18.42 -4.20 -66.98
C LYS A 256 -18.55 -2.78 -66.41
N GLY A 257 -18.45 -2.66 -65.09
CA GLY A 257 -18.63 -1.38 -64.39
C GLY A 257 -20.09 -0.92 -64.29
N ASP A 258 -21.06 -1.79 -64.56
CA ASP A 258 -22.46 -1.52 -64.20
C ASP A 258 -22.64 -1.71 -62.68
N TYR A 259 -23.01 -0.62 -62.01
CA TYR A 259 -23.29 -0.58 -60.57
C TYR A 259 -24.76 -0.29 -60.28
N SER A 260 -25.66 -0.61 -61.21
CA SER A 260 -27.11 -0.38 -61.08
C SER A 260 -27.74 -1.08 -59.87
N PHE A 261 -27.12 -2.14 -59.32
CA PHE A 261 -27.53 -2.73 -58.05
C PHE A 261 -27.40 -1.79 -56.84
N LEU A 262 -26.65 -0.69 -56.97
CA LEU A 262 -26.59 0.37 -55.97
C LEU A 262 -27.79 1.34 -56.04
N ASN A 263 -28.62 1.25 -57.09
CA ASN A 263 -29.83 2.04 -57.18
C ASN A 263 -30.76 1.66 -56.02
N ASP A 264 -31.21 2.67 -55.27
CA ASP A 264 -32.04 2.50 -54.07
C ASP A 264 -31.42 1.67 -52.93
N ALA A 265 -30.11 1.42 -52.97
CA ALA A 265 -29.38 0.93 -51.82
C ALA A 265 -29.34 1.99 -50.72
N SER A 266 -29.61 1.57 -49.48
CA SER A 266 -29.39 2.39 -48.28
C SER A 266 -28.01 2.14 -47.69
N GLU A 267 -27.56 0.89 -47.70
CA GLU A 267 -26.30 0.48 -47.08
C GLU A 267 -25.63 -0.63 -47.90
N LEU A 268 -24.29 -0.67 -47.81
CA LEU A 268 -23.45 -1.67 -48.42
C LEU A 268 -22.55 -2.30 -47.35
N ILE A 269 -22.54 -3.63 -47.28
CA ILE A 269 -21.65 -4.37 -46.37
C ILE A 269 -20.74 -5.26 -47.21
N ILE A 270 -19.48 -4.85 -47.32
CA ILE A 270 -18.44 -5.61 -48.01
C ILE A 270 -17.87 -6.61 -47.02
N VAL A 271 -18.12 -7.90 -47.26
CA VAL A 271 -17.55 -8.98 -46.46
C VAL A 271 -16.34 -9.53 -47.19
N ASP A 272 -15.16 -9.18 -46.71
CA ASP A 272 -13.89 -9.74 -47.17
C ASP A 272 -13.35 -10.67 -46.09
N SER A 273 -13.57 -11.98 -46.25
CA SER A 273 -13.17 -12.95 -45.25
C SER A 273 -11.67 -12.90 -44.94
N ASP A 274 -10.85 -12.65 -45.96
CA ASP A 274 -9.39 -12.75 -45.86
C ASP A 274 -8.69 -11.38 -45.83
N GLY A 275 -9.42 -10.31 -46.16
CA GLY A 275 -8.92 -8.94 -46.17
C GLY A 275 -7.95 -8.63 -47.32
N GLN A 276 -8.04 -9.39 -48.42
CA GLN A 276 -7.10 -9.33 -49.55
C GLN A 276 -7.72 -8.81 -50.86
N LYS A 277 -9.04 -8.70 -50.94
CA LYS A 277 -9.72 -8.40 -52.20
C LYS A 277 -9.83 -6.90 -52.43
N ASP A 278 -9.67 -6.50 -53.69
CA ASP A 278 -9.82 -5.10 -54.09
C ASP A 278 -11.29 -4.78 -54.40
N TYR A 279 -11.88 -3.91 -53.58
CA TYR A 279 -13.24 -3.39 -53.74
C TYR A 279 -13.27 -1.90 -54.10
N SER A 280 -12.13 -1.30 -54.45
CA SER A 280 -11.97 0.15 -54.63
C SER A 280 -12.99 0.74 -55.60
N MET A 281 -13.31 0.05 -56.70
CA MET A 281 -14.29 0.54 -57.67
C MET A 281 -15.72 0.55 -57.12
N VAL A 282 -16.14 -0.50 -56.39
CA VAL A 282 -17.47 -0.57 -55.77
C VAL A 282 -17.60 0.49 -54.68
N ILE A 283 -16.57 0.64 -53.84
CA ILE A 283 -16.51 1.64 -52.78
C ILE A 283 -16.66 3.04 -53.37
N ASN A 284 -15.91 3.34 -54.44
CA ASN A 284 -16.01 4.63 -55.14
C ASN A 284 -17.40 4.86 -55.74
N ALA A 285 -18.03 3.83 -56.32
CA ALA A 285 -19.40 3.94 -56.85
C ALA A 285 -20.43 4.17 -55.73
N ALA A 286 -20.29 3.50 -54.59
CA ALA A 286 -21.17 3.67 -53.44
C ALA A 286 -21.04 5.08 -52.82
N PHE A 287 -19.83 5.61 -52.71
CA PHE A 287 -19.61 6.99 -52.24
C PHE A 287 -20.23 8.05 -53.16
N LYS A 288 -20.11 7.88 -54.48
CA LYS A 288 -20.77 8.77 -55.46
C LYS A 288 -22.29 8.80 -55.27
N ASN A 289 -22.88 7.67 -54.91
CA ASN A 289 -24.30 7.52 -54.62
C ASN A 289 -24.70 7.84 -53.17
N LYS A 290 -23.76 8.29 -52.32
CA LYS A 290 -23.96 8.61 -50.89
C LYS A 290 -24.51 7.44 -50.07
N ILE A 291 -24.04 6.23 -50.35
CA ILE A 291 -24.43 5.00 -49.66
C ILE A 291 -23.46 4.72 -48.52
N SER A 292 -23.97 4.41 -47.32
CA SER A 292 -23.16 4.02 -46.16
C SER A 292 -22.46 2.69 -46.44
N CYS A 293 -21.14 2.63 -46.21
CA CYS A 293 -20.33 1.45 -46.50
C CYS A 293 -19.67 0.89 -45.25
N TYR A 294 -19.93 -0.39 -45.00
CA TYR A 294 -19.30 -1.19 -43.96
C TYR A 294 -18.30 -2.15 -44.59
N TYR A 295 -17.16 -2.33 -43.93
CA TYR A 295 -16.13 -3.29 -44.34
C TYR A 295 -15.93 -4.31 -43.23
N ALA A 296 -16.28 -5.56 -43.49
CA ALA A 296 -16.28 -6.63 -42.52
C ALA A 296 -15.21 -7.68 -42.84
N VAL A 297 -14.40 -8.00 -41.84
CA VAL A 297 -13.28 -8.95 -41.93
C VAL A 297 -13.34 -9.99 -40.81
N ASN A 298 -12.80 -11.18 -41.07
CA ASN A 298 -12.68 -12.19 -40.04
C ASN A 298 -11.71 -11.72 -38.94
N THR A 299 -12.04 -11.97 -37.67
CA THR A 299 -11.14 -11.66 -36.55
C THR A 299 -9.73 -12.20 -36.75
N LYS A 300 -9.57 -13.39 -37.36
CA LYS A 300 -8.27 -14.01 -37.67
C LYS A 300 -7.40 -13.26 -38.66
N HIS A 301 -8.01 -12.48 -39.56
CA HIS A 301 -7.32 -11.78 -40.64
C HIS A 301 -7.17 -10.28 -40.34
N PHE A 302 -7.83 -9.77 -39.29
CA PHE A 302 -7.72 -8.39 -38.85
C PHE A 302 -6.28 -8.01 -38.47
N ASN A 303 -5.81 -6.88 -39.00
CA ASN A 303 -4.49 -6.33 -38.73
C ASN A 303 -4.48 -4.81 -39.00
N ASN A 304 -3.35 -4.17 -38.74
CA ASN A 304 -3.20 -2.72 -38.90
C ASN A 304 -3.35 -2.25 -40.36
N ARG A 305 -3.00 -3.08 -41.35
CA ARG A 305 -3.21 -2.74 -42.78
C ARG A 305 -4.70 -2.61 -43.09
N ILE A 306 -5.53 -3.51 -42.57
CA ILE A 306 -6.98 -3.47 -42.76
C ILE A 306 -7.59 -2.27 -42.03
N PHE A 307 -7.14 -2.01 -40.80
CA PHE A 307 -7.58 -0.83 -40.05
C PHE A 307 -7.31 0.47 -40.81
N ASN A 308 -6.07 0.65 -41.30
CA ASN A 308 -5.67 1.84 -42.06
C ASN A 308 -6.43 1.93 -43.38
N TYR A 309 -6.57 0.82 -44.12
CA TYR A 309 -7.35 0.78 -45.35
C TYR A 309 -8.79 1.25 -45.13
N SER A 310 -9.49 0.73 -44.13
CA SER A 310 -10.86 1.14 -43.82
C SER A 310 -10.93 2.61 -43.42
N LYS A 311 -9.98 3.08 -42.60
CA LYS A 311 -9.92 4.48 -42.14
C LYS A 311 -9.68 5.46 -43.30
N GLU A 312 -8.69 5.19 -44.14
CA GLU A 312 -8.33 6.00 -45.31
C GLU A 312 -9.48 6.07 -46.32
N ASN A 313 -10.19 4.95 -46.51
CA ASN A 313 -11.35 4.87 -47.39
C ASN A 313 -12.66 5.28 -46.70
N LYS A 314 -12.64 5.83 -45.47
CA LYS A 314 -13.84 6.27 -44.73
C LYS A 314 -14.93 5.19 -44.60
N LEU A 315 -14.52 3.94 -44.46
CA LEU A 315 -15.41 2.78 -44.29
C LEU A 315 -15.63 2.54 -42.80
N GLU A 316 -16.83 2.08 -42.43
CA GLU A 316 -17.06 1.58 -41.08
C GLU A 316 -16.49 0.16 -40.95
N LEU A 317 -15.41 0.02 -40.17
CA LEU A 317 -14.75 -1.27 -39.99
C LEU A 317 -15.48 -2.15 -38.98
N LEU A 318 -15.78 -3.36 -39.42
CA LEU A 318 -16.45 -4.42 -38.68
C LEU A 318 -15.54 -5.65 -38.58
N ILE A 319 -15.55 -6.31 -37.43
CA ILE A 319 -14.93 -7.63 -37.26
C ILE A 319 -15.96 -8.65 -36.79
N SER A 320 -15.79 -9.90 -37.21
CA SER A 320 -16.65 -11.03 -36.85
C SER A 320 -15.85 -12.34 -36.86
N ASP A 321 -16.19 -13.27 -35.97
CA ASP A 321 -15.56 -14.60 -35.92
C ASP A 321 -15.92 -15.47 -37.14
N PHE A 322 -17.09 -15.20 -37.73
CA PHE A 322 -17.56 -15.86 -38.94
C PHE A 322 -17.77 -14.85 -40.06
N THR A 323 -17.19 -15.12 -41.22
CA THR A 323 -17.30 -14.29 -42.41
C THR A 323 -17.34 -15.17 -43.67
N GLN A 324 -18.22 -14.86 -44.61
CA GLN A 324 -18.23 -15.42 -45.96
C GLN A 324 -18.17 -14.30 -46.98
N ASN A 325 -17.25 -14.44 -47.94
CA ASN A 325 -17.02 -13.45 -48.99
C ASN A 325 -18.31 -13.07 -49.74
N GLY A 326 -18.57 -11.78 -49.90
CA GLY A 326 -19.71 -11.26 -50.64
C GLY A 326 -19.93 -9.77 -50.40
N ILE A 327 -20.72 -9.14 -51.28
CA ILE A 327 -21.16 -7.75 -51.10
C ILE A 327 -22.64 -7.77 -50.78
N VAL A 328 -23.00 -7.52 -49.52
CA VAL A 328 -24.41 -7.46 -49.12
C VAL A 328 -24.93 -6.05 -49.35
N VAL A 329 -26.01 -5.96 -50.12
CA VAL A 329 -26.72 -4.71 -50.42
C VAL A 329 -28.01 -4.69 -49.62
N VAL A 330 -28.17 -3.65 -48.81
CA VAL A 330 -29.42 -3.35 -48.11
C VAL A 330 -30.14 -2.27 -48.89
N TYR A 331 -31.36 -2.55 -49.34
CA TYR A 331 -32.18 -1.59 -50.07
C TYR A 331 -33.07 -0.79 -49.12
N LYS A 332 -33.48 0.42 -49.54
CA LYS A 332 -34.37 1.32 -48.76
C LYS A 332 -35.70 0.68 -48.33
N ASN A 333 -36.16 -0.34 -49.05
CA ASN A 333 -37.37 -1.12 -48.72
C ASN A 333 -37.11 -2.27 -47.71
N ASN A 334 -35.89 -2.37 -47.15
CA ASN A 334 -35.42 -3.43 -46.27
C ASN A 334 -35.34 -4.83 -46.90
N THR A 335 -35.19 -4.93 -48.23
CA THR A 335 -34.76 -6.18 -48.87
C THR A 335 -33.24 -6.31 -48.86
N LEU A 336 -32.76 -7.55 -48.94
CA LEU A 336 -31.34 -7.87 -48.93
C LEU A 336 -30.97 -8.65 -50.18
N SER A 337 -29.89 -8.25 -50.83
CA SER A 337 -29.25 -9.04 -51.88
C SER A 337 -27.78 -9.22 -51.58
N CYS A 338 -27.19 -10.30 -52.08
CA CYS A 338 -25.76 -10.45 -52.21
C CYS A 338 -25.37 -10.21 -53.67
N VAL A 339 -24.25 -9.52 -53.83
CA VAL A 339 -23.66 -9.22 -55.12
C VAL A 339 -22.28 -9.86 -55.17
N ILE A 340 -22.04 -10.62 -56.23
CA ILE A 340 -20.75 -11.25 -56.50
C ILE A 340 -20.20 -10.79 -57.85
N MET A 341 -18.89 -10.58 -57.92
CA MET A 341 -18.22 -10.28 -59.19
C MET A 341 -17.94 -11.59 -59.92
N THR A 342 -18.38 -11.67 -61.17
CA THR A 342 -18.10 -12.81 -62.05
C THR A 342 -16.67 -12.74 -62.59
N ASN A 343 -16.12 -13.88 -63.04
CA ASN A 343 -14.79 -13.94 -63.67
C ASN A 343 -14.68 -13.04 -64.92
N SER A 344 -15.80 -12.78 -65.58
CA SER A 344 -15.93 -11.90 -66.74
C SER A 344 -16.02 -10.41 -66.38
N GLY A 345 -16.02 -10.06 -65.09
CA GLY A 345 -15.85 -8.70 -64.59
C GLY A 345 -17.14 -7.87 -64.47
N PHE A 346 -18.32 -8.50 -64.50
CA PHE A 346 -19.60 -7.85 -64.16
C PHE A 346 -20.15 -8.39 -62.84
N TYR A 347 -21.08 -7.65 -62.24
CA TYR A 347 -21.69 -8.01 -60.96
C TYR A 347 -22.99 -8.78 -61.16
N LEU A 348 -23.18 -9.84 -60.38
CA LEU A 348 -24.39 -10.64 -60.34
C LEU A 348 -25.06 -10.45 -58.99
N SER A 349 -26.29 -9.95 -58.98
CA SER A 349 -27.11 -9.75 -57.78
C SER A 349 -28.11 -10.89 -57.59
N TYR A 350 -28.27 -11.35 -56.36
CA TYR A 350 -29.29 -12.33 -55.97
C TYR A 350 -29.83 -12.05 -54.56
N PRO A 351 -31.13 -12.25 -54.30
CA PRO A 351 -31.72 -12.02 -52.99
C PRO A 351 -31.18 -13.02 -51.96
N ILE A 352 -31.00 -12.58 -50.72
CA ILE A 352 -30.55 -13.45 -49.61
C ILE A 352 -31.57 -13.44 -48.47
N GLU A 353 -31.69 -14.57 -47.75
CA GLU A 353 -32.63 -14.67 -46.62
C GLU A 353 -32.18 -13.81 -45.43
N LYS A 354 -30.88 -13.83 -45.11
CA LYS A 354 -30.35 -13.28 -43.86
C LYS A 354 -28.88 -12.91 -43.97
N ILE A 355 -28.49 -11.81 -43.30
CA ILE A 355 -27.09 -11.36 -43.26
C ILE A 355 -26.22 -12.34 -42.47
N SER A 356 -26.82 -13.06 -41.52
CA SER A 356 -26.09 -14.05 -40.70
C SER A 356 -25.45 -15.19 -41.50
N SER A 357 -25.87 -15.40 -42.75
CA SER A 357 -25.22 -16.34 -43.67
C SER A 357 -23.83 -15.86 -44.12
N PHE A 358 -23.55 -14.56 -44.01
CA PHE A 358 -22.28 -13.95 -44.42
C PHE A 358 -21.48 -13.42 -43.24
N LEU A 359 -22.12 -13.04 -42.13
CA LEU A 359 -21.46 -12.42 -40.98
C LEU A 359 -22.04 -12.94 -39.67
N GLY A 360 -21.19 -13.26 -38.70
CA GLY A 360 -21.58 -13.65 -37.35
C GLY A 360 -21.95 -12.46 -36.45
N MET A 361 -21.60 -12.56 -35.17
CA MET A 361 -21.67 -11.40 -34.28
C MET A 361 -20.63 -10.36 -34.71
N VAL A 362 -21.06 -9.10 -34.74
CA VAL A 362 -20.31 -8.01 -35.33
C VAL A 362 -19.87 -7.02 -34.27
N TYR A 363 -18.62 -6.56 -34.41
CA TYR A 363 -18.06 -5.53 -33.56
C TYR A 363 -17.52 -4.41 -34.43
N LYS A 364 -17.92 -3.18 -34.13
CA LYS A 364 -17.55 -1.97 -34.88
C LYS A 364 -16.35 -1.30 -34.25
N SER A 365 -15.39 -0.91 -35.09
CA SER A 365 -14.22 -0.16 -34.63
C SER A 365 -14.59 1.26 -34.23
N GLY A 366 -14.02 1.75 -33.14
CA GLY A 366 -14.13 3.15 -32.74
C GLY A 366 -13.17 4.10 -33.46
N PHE A 367 -12.27 3.58 -34.32
CA PHE A 367 -11.19 4.34 -34.99
C PHE A 367 -10.37 5.21 -34.03
N TYR A 368 -9.98 4.65 -32.90
CA TYR A 368 -9.13 5.35 -31.94
C TYR A 368 -7.71 5.56 -32.48
N LYS A 369 -7.01 6.53 -31.90
CA LYS A 369 -5.56 6.71 -32.12
C LYS A 369 -4.81 5.49 -31.57
N ASP A 370 -3.55 5.32 -31.99
CA ASP A 370 -2.71 4.22 -31.49
C ASP A 370 -2.58 4.20 -29.97
N SER A 371 -2.63 5.38 -29.34
CA SER A 371 -2.80 5.52 -27.90
C SER A 371 -4.09 6.28 -27.57
N ILE A 372 -4.79 5.85 -26.53
CA ILE A 372 -5.97 6.52 -25.99
C ILE A 372 -5.97 6.47 -24.47
N GLU A 373 -6.36 7.57 -23.83
CA GLU A 373 -6.62 7.60 -22.39
C GLU A 373 -7.79 6.66 -22.07
N THR A 374 -7.57 5.75 -21.14
CA THR A 374 -8.53 4.68 -20.81
C THR A 374 -9.80 5.24 -20.17
N ASP A 375 -9.80 6.48 -19.65
CA ASP A 375 -10.97 7.14 -19.09
C ASP A 375 -12.00 7.61 -20.14
N LYS A 376 -11.54 7.88 -21.37
CA LYS A 376 -12.39 8.25 -22.53
C LYS A 376 -13.17 7.08 -23.11
N LEU A 377 -12.80 5.87 -22.72
CA LEU A 377 -13.45 4.63 -23.13
C LEU A 377 -14.85 4.52 -22.49
N LYS A 378 -15.87 4.31 -23.33
CA LYS A 378 -17.29 4.23 -22.93
C LYS A 378 -17.92 2.92 -23.38
N GLY A 379 -18.89 2.45 -22.58
CA GLY A 379 -19.69 1.27 -22.89
C GLY A 379 -18.92 -0.04 -22.76
N GLU A 380 -19.46 -1.09 -23.37
CA GLU A 380 -18.77 -2.39 -23.47
C GLU A 380 -17.70 -2.32 -24.56
N ILE A 381 -16.49 -2.74 -24.23
CA ILE A 381 -15.31 -2.61 -25.08
C ILE A 381 -14.66 -3.96 -25.22
N PHE A 382 -14.27 -4.25 -26.45
CA PHE A 382 -13.65 -5.49 -26.85
C PHE A 382 -12.31 -5.18 -27.50
N SER A 383 -11.30 -5.98 -27.20
CA SER A 383 -10.02 -5.93 -27.90
C SER A 383 -9.94 -7.10 -28.88
N CYS A 384 -9.42 -6.85 -30.08
CA CYS A 384 -9.08 -7.89 -31.03
C CYS A 384 -7.56 -8.11 -31.07
N TYR A 385 -7.11 -9.28 -30.63
CA TYR A 385 -5.70 -9.65 -30.65
C TYR A 385 -5.53 -11.13 -30.99
N ASN A 386 -4.56 -11.44 -31.87
CA ASN A 386 -4.27 -12.81 -32.33
C ASN A 386 -5.51 -13.59 -32.80
N GLY A 387 -6.41 -12.93 -33.53
CA GLY A 387 -7.60 -13.57 -34.07
C GLY A 387 -8.71 -13.88 -33.06
N LYS A 388 -8.60 -13.35 -31.85
CA LYS A 388 -9.63 -13.47 -30.82
C LYS A 388 -10.21 -12.11 -30.49
N ILE A 389 -11.49 -12.08 -30.20
CA ILE A 389 -12.15 -10.92 -29.64
C ILE A 389 -12.52 -11.16 -28.19
N GLU A 390 -12.04 -10.30 -27.31
CA GLU A 390 -12.19 -10.46 -25.86
C GLU A 390 -12.73 -9.18 -25.24
N ARG A 391 -13.70 -9.33 -24.33
CA ARG A 391 -14.25 -8.21 -23.58
C ARG A 391 -13.20 -7.70 -22.59
N LEU A 392 -12.92 -6.41 -22.62
CA LEU A 392 -12.10 -5.74 -21.62
C LEU A 392 -12.96 -5.38 -20.40
N ASN A 393 -12.58 -5.88 -19.23
CA ASN A 393 -13.22 -5.55 -17.95
C ASN A 393 -12.43 -4.48 -17.22
N ILE A 394 -12.46 -3.25 -17.73
CA ILE A 394 -11.70 -2.13 -17.19
C ILE A 394 -12.48 -1.50 -16.03
N ILE A 395 -11.93 -1.59 -14.82
CA ILE A 395 -12.50 -0.95 -13.62
C ILE A 395 -12.14 0.54 -13.57
N GLU A 396 -12.90 1.33 -12.81
CA GLU A 396 -12.63 2.78 -12.68
C GLU A 396 -11.26 3.06 -12.06
N LYS A 397 -10.90 2.34 -10.98
CA LYS A 397 -9.69 2.61 -10.21
C LYS A 397 -9.09 1.34 -9.64
N LYS A 398 -7.79 1.15 -9.82
CA LYS A 398 -6.99 0.14 -9.14
C LYS A 398 -6.16 0.80 -8.04
N VAL A 399 -6.17 0.22 -6.84
CA VAL A 399 -5.41 0.74 -5.69
C VAL A 399 -4.25 -0.21 -5.41
N LEU A 400 -3.03 0.33 -5.30
CA LEU A 400 -1.81 -0.39 -4.95
C LEU A 400 -1.25 0.19 -3.66
N SER A 401 -1.21 -0.62 -2.61
CA SER A 401 -0.66 -0.23 -1.30
C SER A 401 0.76 -0.74 -1.15
N ILE A 402 1.70 0.16 -0.82
CA ILE A 402 3.13 -0.13 -0.73
C ILE A 402 3.67 0.48 0.56
N ASN A 403 4.37 -0.30 1.37
CA ASN A 403 5.09 0.20 2.53
C ASN A 403 6.54 0.50 2.12
N VAL A 404 7.05 1.66 2.52
CA VAL A 404 8.41 2.11 2.20
C VAL A 404 9.14 2.44 3.49
N ASP A 405 10.15 1.65 3.82
CA ASP A 405 11.04 1.94 4.94
C ASP A 405 12.01 3.05 4.54
N VAL A 406 11.91 4.20 5.21
CA VAL A 406 12.76 5.36 4.94
C VAL A 406 14.02 5.29 5.80
N GLU A 407 15.20 5.42 5.16
CA GLU A 407 16.47 5.29 5.85
C GLU A 407 16.83 6.52 6.70
N LEU A 408 16.51 7.72 6.23
CA LEU A 408 16.85 8.98 6.88
C LEU A 408 15.60 9.74 7.33
N MET A 409 15.64 10.28 8.55
CA MET A 409 14.54 11.12 9.05
C MET A 409 14.35 12.39 8.22
N SER A 410 15.40 12.94 7.63
CA SER A 410 15.30 14.06 6.67
C SER A 410 14.39 13.71 5.50
N ASP A 411 14.56 12.53 4.92
CA ASP A 411 13.83 12.06 3.75
C ASP A 411 12.37 11.74 4.14
N PHE A 412 12.14 11.29 5.37
CA PHE A 412 10.80 11.09 5.90
C PHE A 412 10.06 12.42 6.11
N VAL A 413 10.77 13.45 6.61
CA VAL A 413 10.22 14.80 6.80
C VAL A 413 9.89 15.43 5.45
N SER A 414 10.80 15.34 4.47
CA SER A 414 10.60 15.86 3.11
C SER A 414 9.81 14.93 2.18
N GLU A 415 9.31 13.80 2.70
CA GLU A 415 8.55 12.79 1.94
C GLU A 415 9.25 12.34 0.65
N THR A 416 10.56 12.18 0.75
CA THR A 416 11.44 11.72 -0.33
C THR A 416 11.53 10.20 -0.30
N PHE A 417 11.02 9.55 -1.34
CA PHE A 417 11.02 8.08 -1.49
C PHE A 417 11.19 7.68 -2.95
N ASP A 418 11.61 6.44 -3.19
CA ASP A 418 11.65 5.89 -4.54
C ASP A 418 10.23 5.60 -5.05
N SER A 419 9.79 6.41 -6.02
CA SER A 419 8.50 6.25 -6.68
C SER A 419 8.59 5.46 -7.99
N SER A 420 9.72 4.86 -8.35
CA SER A 420 9.94 4.14 -9.63
C SER A 420 8.87 3.09 -9.96
N ILE A 421 8.21 2.50 -8.97
CA ILE A 421 7.07 1.60 -9.18
C ILE A 421 5.91 2.27 -9.94
N VAL A 422 5.78 3.60 -9.88
CA VAL A 422 4.80 4.40 -10.64
C VAL A 422 5.15 4.55 -12.12
N GLU A 423 6.34 4.14 -12.55
CA GLU A 423 6.73 4.12 -13.97
C GLU A 423 5.98 3.00 -14.70
N LYS A 424 5.74 1.86 -14.05
CA LYS A 424 5.01 0.71 -14.59
C LYS A 424 3.48 0.87 -14.61
N HIS A 425 2.95 2.07 -14.38
CA HIS A 425 1.49 2.28 -14.29
C HIS A 425 0.73 1.88 -15.56
N ASN A 426 1.33 2.06 -16.74
CA ASN A 426 0.71 1.67 -18.01
C ASN A 426 0.56 0.15 -18.22
N ASP A 427 1.25 -0.68 -17.42
CA ASP A 427 1.04 -2.13 -17.41
C ASP A 427 -0.40 -2.49 -16.96
N TYR A 428 -1.07 -1.58 -16.23
CA TYR A 428 -2.46 -1.75 -15.78
C TYR A 428 -3.51 -1.21 -16.75
N SER A 429 -3.11 -0.79 -17.96
CA SER A 429 -3.98 -0.14 -18.95
C SER A 429 -5.16 -0.99 -19.41
N ALA A 430 -5.01 -2.31 -19.41
CA ALA A 430 -6.08 -3.26 -19.72
C ALA A 430 -7.01 -3.57 -18.52
N GLU A 431 -6.62 -3.14 -17.31
CA GLU A 431 -7.33 -3.48 -16.07
C GLU A 431 -8.10 -2.30 -15.49
N ALA A 432 -7.53 -1.08 -15.52
CA ALA A 432 -8.14 0.07 -14.86
C ALA A 432 -7.94 1.38 -15.65
N LYS A 433 -8.87 2.32 -15.47
CA LYS A 433 -8.76 3.68 -16.03
C LYS A 433 -7.73 4.51 -15.28
N LYS A 434 -7.69 4.37 -13.96
CA LYS A 434 -6.75 5.08 -13.08
C LYS A 434 -6.07 4.12 -12.12
N VAL A 435 -4.82 4.39 -11.79
CA VAL A 435 -4.06 3.67 -10.77
C VAL A 435 -3.71 4.64 -9.65
N GLU A 436 -4.09 4.28 -8.43
CA GLU A 436 -3.71 4.99 -7.23
C GLU A 436 -2.66 4.18 -6.48
N TYR A 437 -1.50 4.79 -6.31
CA TYR A 437 -0.42 4.29 -5.49
C TYR A 437 -0.50 4.94 -4.12
N GLN A 438 -0.63 4.11 -3.09
CA GLN A 438 -0.66 4.51 -1.69
C GLN A 438 0.65 4.08 -1.05
N PHE A 439 1.60 5.00 -0.94
CA PHE A 439 2.87 4.78 -0.26
C PHE A 439 2.73 5.11 1.22
N THR A 440 2.92 4.10 2.06
CA THR A 440 3.00 4.28 3.51
C THR A 440 4.48 4.38 3.87
N LEU A 441 4.95 5.60 4.13
CA LEU A 441 6.32 5.86 4.56
C LEU A 441 6.47 5.48 6.04
N ILE A 442 7.44 4.63 6.33
CA ILE A 442 7.78 4.19 7.68
C ILE A 442 9.07 4.94 8.07
N PRO A 443 9.08 5.72 9.16
CA PRO A 443 10.27 6.46 9.59
C PRO A 443 11.38 5.49 10.04
N PRO A 444 12.65 5.92 10.07
CA PRO A 444 13.72 5.07 10.57
C PRO A 444 13.54 4.80 12.06
N LEU A 445 13.45 3.51 12.41
CA LEU A 445 13.12 3.04 13.75
C LEU A 445 14.38 2.65 14.54
N PHE A 446 14.33 2.92 15.85
CA PHE A 446 15.25 2.35 16.83
C PHE A 446 14.93 0.87 17.04
N ASP A 447 15.96 0.03 17.04
CA ASP A 447 15.85 -1.43 17.22
C ASP A 447 17.00 -1.97 18.09
N SER A 448 17.03 -3.28 18.35
CA SER A 448 18.06 -3.91 19.17
C SER A 448 19.46 -3.94 18.55
N LYS A 449 19.64 -3.42 17.32
CA LYS A 449 20.93 -3.40 16.63
C LYS A 449 21.70 -2.10 16.87
N TYR A 450 21.13 -1.13 17.57
CA TYR A 450 21.83 0.08 18.00
C TYR A 450 22.55 -0.19 19.33
N SER A 451 23.80 0.24 19.43
CA SER A 451 24.59 0.18 20.68
C SER A 451 24.85 1.58 21.20
N GLU A 452 25.24 1.70 22.47
CA GLU A 452 25.78 2.96 23.00
C GLU A 452 26.92 3.48 22.10
N SER A 453 26.96 4.79 21.89
CA SER A 453 27.94 5.40 21.00
C SER A 453 29.33 5.48 21.61
N ASN A 454 30.34 5.32 20.76
CA ASN A 454 31.74 5.51 21.15
C ASN A 454 32.10 6.94 21.58
N ILE A 455 31.19 7.91 21.41
CA ILE A 455 31.39 9.28 21.92
C ILE A 455 31.56 9.32 23.44
N TYR A 456 31.04 8.32 24.16
CA TYR A 456 31.12 8.24 25.63
C TYR A 456 32.35 7.45 26.14
N GLU A 457 33.23 6.96 25.27
CA GLU A 457 34.40 6.15 25.66
C GLU A 457 35.30 6.89 26.68
N GLY A 458 35.57 8.18 26.47
CA GLY A 458 36.33 9.02 27.40
C GLY A 458 35.66 9.12 28.78
N ILE A 459 34.33 9.20 28.83
CA ILE A 459 33.58 9.23 30.10
C ILE A 459 33.66 7.89 30.81
N HIS A 460 33.56 6.77 30.11
CA HIS A 460 33.69 5.42 30.68
C HIS A 460 35.07 5.20 31.31
N GLU A 461 36.12 5.66 30.62
CA GLU A 461 37.49 5.64 31.15
C GLU A 461 37.63 6.50 32.41
N LEU A 462 37.09 7.72 32.39
CA LEU A 462 37.14 8.66 33.51
C LEU A 462 36.28 8.22 34.70
N ASN A 463 35.13 7.58 34.48
CA ASN A 463 34.33 6.95 35.54
C ASN A 463 35.10 5.81 36.21
N SER A 464 35.77 4.97 35.41
CA SER A 464 36.65 3.92 35.94
C SER A 464 37.81 4.49 36.74
N ALA A 465 38.39 5.62 36.30
CA ALA A 465 39.42 6.33 37.05
C ALA A 465 38.86 6.94 38.36
N TRP A 466 37.68 7.57 38.31
CA TRP A 466 37.01 8.16 39.46
C TRP A 466 36.75 7.13 40.56
N ASN A 467 36.17 5.98 40.18
CA ASN A 467 35.86 4.89 41.11
C ASN A 467 37.13 4.31 41.77
N LYS A 468 38.27 4.27 41.05
CA LYS A 468 39.56 3.86 41.64
C LYS A 468 40.07 4.85 42.68
N GLN A 469 39.72 6.12 42.57
CA GLN A 469 40.10 7.14 43.55
C GLN A 469 39.23 7.14 44.81
N GLN A 470 38.10 6.45 44.83
CA GLN A 470 37.19 6.35 46.00
C GLN A 470 37.76 5.46 47.12
N ILE A 471 38.96 5.78 47.59
CA ILE A 471 39.72 5.06 48.61
C ILE A 471 39.50 5.62 50.03
N LEU A 472 38.95 6.83 50.14
CA LEU A 472 38.63 7.41 51.44
C LEU A 472 37.56 6.59 52.15
N LYS A 473 37.85 6.15 53.37
CA LYS A 473 36.88 5.50 54.23
C LYS A 473 35.95 6.55 54.85
N ILE A 474 35.08 7.15 54.04
CA ILE A 474 34.21 8.27 54.43
C ILE A 474 33.50 8.00 55.76
N LYS A 475 32.91 6.81 55.94
CA LYS A 475 32.27 6.40 57.21
C LYS A 475 33.22 6.40 58.41
N SER A 476 34.46 5.98 58.23
CA SER A 476 35.49 5.99 59.30
C SER A 476 35.92 7.41 59.64
N ILE A 477 36.06 8.26 58.63
CA ILE A 477 36.40 9.68 58.78
C ILE A 477 35.27 10.40 59.52
N LEU A 478 34.01 10.21 59.09
CA LEU A 478 32.83 10.76 59.75
C LEU A 478 32.69 10.29 61.21
N ASN A 479 32.90 9.01 61.49
CA ASN A 479 32.86 8.49 62.86
C ASN A 479 33.96 9.12 63.73
N SER A 480 35.17 9.27 63.18
CA SER A 480 36.29 9.91 63.88
C SER A 480 36.00 11.39 64.14
N TYR A 481 35.41 12.09 63.17
CA TYR A 481 34.99 13.48 63.27
C TYR A 481 33.92 13.67 64.36
N ASN A 482 32.84 12.89 64.30
CA ASN A 482 31.73 12.93 65.24
C ASN A 482 32.11 12.49 66.66
N ALA A 483 33.25 11.82 66.85
CA ALA A 483 33.75 11.43 68.16
C ALA A 483 34.27 12.61 69.00
N PHE A 484 34.50 13.77 68.37
CA PHE A 484 34.96 14.98 69.06
C PHE A 484 34.25 16.27 68.64
N MET A 485 33.59 16.32 67.47
CA MET A 485 32.82 17.48 66.99
C MET A 485 31.33 17.17 66.79
N GLU A 486 30.47 18.13 67.12
CA GLU A 486 29.02 18.07 66.81
C GLU A 486 28.62 19.00 65.66
N GLN A 487 29.33 20.12 65.49
CA GLN A 487 29.07 21.09 64.43
C GLN A 487 29.81 20.72 63.14
N ASP A 488 29.13 20.85 62.00
CA ASP A 488 29.77 20.77 60.69
C ASP A 488 30.31 22.15 60.26
N TYR A 489 31.57 22.18 59.83
CA TYR A 489 32.23 23.35 59.27
C TYR A 489 32.36 23.25 57.74
N GLY A 490 31.47 22.49 57.10
CA GLY A 490 31.42 22.23 55.65
C GLY A 490 32.17 20.96 55.23
N PHE A 491 32.71 20.20 56.18
CA PHE A 491 33.50 18.99 55.92
C PHE A 491 32.62 17.75 55.81
N ILE A 492 31.57 17.62 56.65
CA ILE A 492 30.60 16.53 56.53
C ILE A 492 29.81 16.70 55.23
N GLU A 493 29.32 17.92 54.95
CA GLU A 493 28.63 18.26 53.70
C GLU A 493 29.46 17.85 52.47
N PHE A 494 30.75 18.20 52.42
CA PHE A 494 31.66 17.81 51.34
C PHE A 494 31.76 16.29 51.14
N LEU A 495 31.95 15.53 52.22
CA LEU A 495 32.09 14.07 52.15
C LEU A 495 30.79 13.39 51.68
N LEU A 496 29.64 13.89 52.12
CA LEU A 496 28.34 13.34 51.72
C LEU A 496 28.01 13.66 50.26
N GLU A 497 28.26 14.89 49.81
CA GLU A 497 28.06 15.26 48.39
C GLU A 497 29.01 14.50 47.46
N THR A 498 30.22 14.17 47.92
CA THR A 498 31.15 13.31 47.16
C THR A 498 30.63 11.87 46.98
N GLU A 499 30.06 11.27 48.04
CA GLU A 499 29.43 9.96 47.95
C GLU A 499 28.21 10.00 47.01
N ARG A 500 27.41 11.07 47.09
CA ARG A 500 26.25 11.29 46.23
C ARG A 500 26.66 11.43 44.77
N PHE A 501 27.64 12.28 44.47
CA PHE A 501 28.20 12.46 43.13
C PHE A 501 28.68 11.14 42.54
N THR A 502 29.38 10.31 43.33
CA THR A 502 29.87 9.01 42.85
C THR A 502 28.74 8.08 42.42
N LYS A 503 27.65 8.00 43.21
CA LYS A 503 26.47 7.20 42.86
C LYS A 503 25.76 7.76 41.62
N GLU A 504 25.61 9.08 41.56
CA GLU A 504 24.99 9.75 40.43
C GLU A 504 25.82 9.58 39.14
N PHE A 505 27.15 9.61 39.24
CA PHE A 505 28.02 9.39 38.08
C PHE A 505 27.87 7.98 37.51
N GLN A 506 27.84 6.97 38.40
CA GLN A 506 27.60 5.59 37.99
C GLN A 506 26.25 5.43 37.30
N ASP A 507 25.19 6.00 37.88
CA ASP A 507 23.82 5.93 37.31
C ASP A 507 23.72 6.61 35.94
N ARG A 508 24.36 7.77 35.77
CA ARG A 508 24.41 8.50 34.50
C ARG A 508 25.13 7.70 33.40
N VAL A 509 26.21 7.01 33.76
CA VAL A 509 26.97 6.15 32.85
C VAL A 509 26.18 4.89 32.49
N GLU A 510 25.57 4.21 33.46
CA GLU A 510 24.78 2.98 33.23
C GLU A 510 23.54 3.22 32.37
N ASN A 511 22.90 4.39 32.52
CA ASN A 511 21.67 4.74 31.79
C ASN A 511 21.92 5.62 30.55
N CYS A 512 23.17 5.96 30.24
CA CYS A 512 23.56 6.90 29.18
C CYS A 512 22.79 8.24 29.25
N ASN A 513 22.67 8.80 30.45
CA ASN A 513 21.91 10.02 30.71
C ASN A 513 22.82 11.15 31.22
N TYR A 514 23.12 12.10 30.35
CA TYR A 514 24.08 13.17 30.61
C TYR A 514 23.42 14.55 30.70
N LYS A 515 22.16 14.61 31.10
CA LYS A 515 21.45 15.88 31.25
C LYS A 515 22.15 16.82 32.24
N ASP A 516 22.35 18.08 31.87
CA ASP A 516 23.05 19.09 32.68
C ASP A 516 24.50 18.71 33.07
N TYR A 517 25.17 17.88 32.27
CA TYR A 517 26.52 17.37 32.51
C TYR A 517 27.55 18.46 32.84
N TYR A 518 27.71 19.49 32.02
CA TYR A 518 28.74 20.51 32.20
C TYR A 518 28.52 21.30 33.50
N ASN A 519 27.28 21.73 33.76
CA ASN A 519 26.93 22.43 35.01
C ASN A 519 27.15 21.55 36.25
N TRP A 520 26.83 20.27 36.16
CA TRP A 520 27.01 19.30 37.23
C TRP A 520 28.49 19.07 37.55
N ILE A 521 29.34 18.88 36.54
CA ILE A 521 30.80 18.75 36.70
C ILE A 521 31.41 20.04 37.26
N ASP A 522 31.04 21.21 36.73
CA ASP A 522 31.56 22.51 37.18
C ASP A 522 31.21 22.78 38.66
N SER A 523 29.99 22.43 39.07
CA SER A 523 29.56 22.55 40.46
C SER A 523 30.41 21.66 41.38
N MET A 524 30.73 20.43 40.95
CA MET A 524 31.58 19.53 41.71
C MET A 524 33.03 20.03 41.78
N ILE A 525 33.58 20.55 40.67
CA ILE A 525 34.90 21.19 40.64
C ILE A 525 34.96 22.35 41.66
N ALA A 526 33.93 23.20 41.70
CA ALA A 526 33.85 24.31 42.63
C ALA A 526 33.82 23.83 44.09
N LEU A 527 33.08 22.77 44.39
CA LEU A 527 33.01 22.17 45.73
C LEU A 527 34.38 21.64 46.18
N TYR A 528 35.09 20.90 45.32
CA TYR A 528 36.43 20.38 45.62
C TYR A 528 37.47 21.50 45.78
N LYS A 529 37.44 22.54 44.93
CA LYS A 529 38.32 23.71 45.07
C LYS A 529 38.06 24.44 46.39
N LYS A 530 36.79 24.65 46.75
CA LYS A 530 36.40 25.27 48.03
C LYS A 530 36.89 24.45 49.22
N ASN A 531 36.72 23.13 49.22
CA ASN A 531 37.21 22.27 50.29
C ASN A 531 38.72 22.39 50.42
N ARG A 532 39.46 22.20 49.31
CA ARG A 532 40.91 22.29 49.23
C ARG A 532 41.47 23.62 49.79
N GLU A 533 40.86 24.74 49.41
CA GLU A 533 41.26 26.07 49.89
C GLU A 533 40.88 26.31 51.36
N SER A 534 39.79 25.71 51.83
CA SER A 534 39.26 25.92 53.18
C SER A 534 39.79 24.94 54.22
N LEU A 535 40.54 23.88 53.87
CA LEU A 535 41.00 22.85 54.81
C LEU A 535 41.65 23.41 56.08
N ILE A 536 42.53 24.40 55.93
CA ILE A 536 43.19 25.05 57.07
C ILE A 536 42.19 25.84 57.92
N ASP A 537 41.28 26.57 57.28
CA ASP A 537 40.28 27.37 58.00
C ASP A 537 39.24 26.49 58.71
N ILE A 538 38.91 25.35 58.12
CA ILE A 538 38.12 24.27 58.71
C ILE A 538 38.81 23.75 59.98
N CYS A 539 40.11 23.42 59.92
CA CYS A 539 40.89 23.03 61.10
C CYS A 539 40.94 24.13 62.18
N LYS A 540 41.12 25.41 61.79
CA LYS A 540 41.11 26.56 62.71
C LYS A 540 39.77 26.67 63.44
N CYS A 541 38.66 26.55 62.72
CA CYS A 541 37.32 26.62 63.27
C CYS A 541 37.06 25.48 64.27
N MET A 542 37.45 24.24 63.94
CA MET A 542 37.36 23.10 64.87
C MET A 542 38.16 23.34 66.14
N PHE A 543 39.42 23.76 66.02
CA PHE A 543 40.28 24.05 67.16
C PHE A 543 39.67 25.13 68.06
N ASN A 544 39.20 26.23 67.47
CA ASN A 544 38.58 27.32 68.21
C ASN A 544 37.29 26.91 68.93
N SER A 545 36.48 26.07 68.30
CA SER A 545 35.25 25.52 68.90
C SER A 545 35.55 24.69 70.14
N LEU A 546 36.46 23.72 70.01
CA LEU A 546 36.87 22.84 71.10
C LEU A 546 37.56 23.62 72.23
N ASN A 547 38.36 24.62 71.86
CA ASN A 547 39.06 25.42 72.85
C ASN A 547 38.08 26.29 73.65
N LYS A 548 37.04 26.87 73.01
CA LYS A 548 35.95 27.58 73.69
C LYS A 548 35.21 26.67 74.67
N GLU A 549 34.81 25.47 74.27
CA GLU A 549 34.18 24.48 75.15
C GLU A 549 35.08 24.13 76.35
N SER A 550 36.38 23.93 76.11
CA SER A 550 37.35 23.61 77.18
C SER A 550 37.63 24.79 78.13
N SER A 551 37.44 26.02 77.65
CA SER A 551 37.64 27.23 78.45
C SER A 551 36.44 27.54 79.35
N GLY A 552 35.21 27.26 78.89
CA GLY A 552 34.01 27.38 79.73
C GLY A 552 34.08 26.47 80.96
N THR A 553 34.48 25.22 80.76
CA THR A 553 34.58 24.22 81.84
C THR A 553 35.78 24.40 82.78
N LYS A 554 36.80 25.17 82.38
CA LYS A 554 38.00 25.43 83.20
C LYS A 554 37.74 26.34 84.41
N PHE A 555 36.71 27.18 84.34
CA PHE A 555 36.38 28.12 85.43
C PHE A 555 35.22 27.67 86.30
N ASP A 556 34.53 26.58 85.93
CA ASP A 556 33.43 26.00 86.72
C ASP A 556 33.81 25.69 88.16
N LYS A 557 35.08 25.32 88.44
CA LYS A 557 35.54 25.13 89.82
C LYS A 557 35.57 26.43 90.61
N PHE A 558 36.04 27.53 90.01
CA PHE A 558 35.99 28.84 90.63
C PHE A 558 34.54 29.27 90.86
N ASP A 559 33.67 29.07 89.86
CA ASP A 559 32.27 29.47 89.93
C ASP A 559 31.47 28.65 90.96
N ASN A 560 31.67 27.33 90.99
CA ASN A 560 31.04 26.46 91.99
C ASN A 560 31.54 26.74 93.40
N GLU A 561 32.83 27.03 93.57
CA GLU A 561 33.40 27.33 94.89
C GLU A 561 32.98 28.73 95.39
N ILE A 562 32.92 29.72 94.50
CA ILE A 562 32.34 31.05 94.79
C ILE A 562 30.88 30.90 95.19
N ALA A 563 30.06 30.17 94.41
CA ALA A 563 28.66 29.94 94.71
C ALA A 563 28.46 29.23 96.08
N GLY A 564 29.32 28.24 96.39
CA GLY A 564 29.32 27.56 97.69
C GLY A 564 29.64 28.50 98.87
N TYR A 565 30.61 29.40 98.71
CA TYR A 565 30.89 30.43 99.71
C TYR A 565 29.77 31.46 99.84
N GLU A 566 29.16 31.89 98.74
CA GLU A 566 28.00 32.80 98.75
C GLU A 566 26.80 32.20 99.50
N GLN A 567 26.52 30.91 99.27
CA GLN A 567 25.46 30.20 99.98
C GLN A 567 25.75 30.10 101.48
N THR A 568 26.99 29.78 101.84
CA THR A 568 27.42 29.75 103.24
C THR A 568 27.29 31.13 103.90
N ILE A 569 27.64 32.22 103.18
CA ILE A 569 27.47 33.59 103.66
C ILE A 569 25.99 33.91 103.91
N LYS A 570 25.09 33.53 102.99
CA LYS A 570 23.63 33.71 103.18
C LYS A 570 23.14 33.01 104.45
N GLU A 571 23.54 31.77 104.69
CA GLU A 571 23.18 31.02 105.89
C GLU A 571 23.71 31.69 107.17
N LYS A 572 24.96 32.15 107.17
CA LYS A 572 25.55 32.84 108.33
C LYS A 572 24.92 34.21 108.58
N ASN A 573 24.56 34.95 107.54
CA ASN A 573 23.81 36.21 107.66
C ASN A 573 22.41 36.00 108.25
N ALA A 574 21.72 34.91 107.89
CA ALA A 574 20.44 34.56 108.48
C ALA A 574 20.55 34.23 109.99
N LEU A 575 21.64 33.58 110.41
CA LEU A 575 21.91 33.31 111.84
C LEU A 575 22.25 34.59 112.62
N ILE A 576 22.99 35.52 112.00
CA ILE A 576 23.27 36.85 112.57
C ILE A 576 21.97 37.62 112.82
N GLN A 577 21.05 37.62 111.84
CA GLN A 577 19.74 38.27 111.99
C GLN A 577 18.89 37.68 113.12
N LYS A 578 19.06 36.37 113.40
CA LYS A 578 18.39 35.67 114.51
C LYS A 578 19.07 35.88 115.88
N GLY A 579 20.16 36.64 115.94
CA GLY A 579 20.86 36.97 117.19
C GLY A 579 21.78 35.88 117.76
N ILE A 580 22.08 34.84 116.97
CA ILE A 580 22.86 33.67 117.42
C ILE A 580 24.34 33.84 117.01
N ASP A 581 25.26 33.78 117.97
CA ASP A 581 26.72 33.86 117.76
C ASP A 581 27.17 34.98 116.81
N VAL A 582 26.58 36.17 116.98
CA VAL A 582 26.65 37.30 116.05
C VAL A 582 28.09 37.69 115.70
N LEU A 583 28.98 37.82 116.69
CA LEU A 583 30.37 38.25 116.47
C LEU A 583 31.18 37.21 115.68
N SER A 584 31.02 35.93 116.03
CA SER A 584 31.70 34.82 115.35
C SER A 584 31.23 34.70 113.90
N ASN A 585 29.90 34.76 113.68
CA ASN A 585 29.31 34.68 112.36
C ASN A 585 29.66 35.90 111.49
N LYS A 586 29.67 37.13 112.03
CA LYS A 586 30.11 38.33 111.28
C LYS A 586 31.55 38.20 110.80
N ARG A 587 32.45 37.75 111.69
CA ARG A 587 33.87 37.51 111.34
C ARG A 587 34.02 36.42 110.28
N ARG A 588 33.18 35.38 110.33
CA ARG A 588 33.17 34.31 109.31
C ARG A 588 32.67 34.80 107.96
N VAL A 589 31.65 35.66 107.94
CA VAL A 589 31.16 36.31 106.71
C VAL A 589 32.25 37.17 106.09
N GLU A 590 32.92 38.03 106.86
CA GLU A 590 34.06 38.84 106.37
C GLU A 590 35.18 37.97 105.75
N ILE A 591 35.54 36.87 106.41
CA ILE A 591 36.57 35.94 105.89
C ILE A 591 36.12 35.31 104.58
N LEU A 592 34.86 34.88 104.47
CA LEU A 592 34.32 34.26 103.25
C LEU A 592 34.17 35.28 102.12
N THR A 593 33.74 36.52 102.40
CA THR A 593 33.69 37.61 101.41
C THR A 593 35.08 37.93 100.88
N LYS A 594 36.10 37.96 101.75
CA LYS A 594 37.48 38.14 101.31
C LYS A 594 37.94 36.99 100.41
N LYS A 595 37.63 35.74 100.78
CA LYS A 595 37.93 34.57 99.93
C LYS A 595 37.24 34.61 98.57
N ILE A 596 36.00 35.08 98.49
CA ILE A 596 35.30 35.27 97.22
C ILE A 596 36.03 36.30 96.35
N ASN A 597 36.40 37.45 96.92
CA ASN A 597 37.13 38.48 96.18
C ASN A 597 38.50 37.98 95.69
N ASP A 598 39.25 37.26 96.54
CA ASP A 598 40.52 36.66 96.16
C ASP A 598 40.33 35.64 95.02
N LEU A 599 39.26 34.83 95.05
CA LEU A 599 38.92 33.88 93.97
C LEU A 599 38.50 34.58 92.67
N LEU A 600 37.77 35.70 92.75
CA LEU A 600 37.39 36.50 91.58
C LEU A 600 38.60 37.16 90.91
N GLU A 601 39.55 37.66 91.71
CA GLU A 601 40.78 38.26 91.21
C GLU A 601 41.70 37.21 90.57
N LEU A 602 41.80 36.03 91.19
CA LEU A 602 42.46 34.85 90.61
C LEU A 602 41.79 34.45 89.29
N LYS A 603 40.47 34.33 89.24
CA LYS A 603 39.72 34.00 88.01
C LYS A 603 40.04 34.98 86.89
N LYS A 604 40.00 36.29 87.15
CA LYS A 604 40.32 37.35 86.17
C LYS A 604 41.78 37.31 85.69
N HIS A 605 42.71 36.98 86.58
CA HIS A 605 44.13 36.78 86.23
C HIS A 605 44.35 35.51 85.39
N PHE A 606 43.60 34.43 85.65
CA PHE A 606 43.64 33.21 84.83
C PHE A 606 42.96 33.41 83.47
N GLU A 607 41.88 34.19 83.39
CA GLU A 607 41.20 34.53 82.13
C GLU A 607 42.07 35.40 81.20
N SER A 608 42.79 36.40 81.74
CA SER A 608 43.70 37.24 80.95
C SER A 608 44.91 36.48 80.42
N ASN A 609 45.45 35.54 81.20
CA ASN A 609 46.57 34.68 80.77
C ASN A 609 46.13 33.52 79.85
N SER A 610 44.88 33.06 79.92
CA SER A 610 44.38 31.98 79.07
C SER A 610 44.21 32.43 77.61
N GLY A 611 43.81 33.68 77.36
CA GLY A 611 43.69 34.27 76.02
C GLY A 611 45.02 34.23 75.24
N SER A 612 46.10 34.74 75.82
CA SER A 612 47.43 34.74 75.15
C SER A 612 48.00 33.35 74.90
N ARG A 613 47.70 32.39 75.79
CA ARG A 613 48.11 30.98 75.65
C ARG A 613 47.31 30.26 74.57
N ASN A 614 46.03 30.62 74.40
CA ASN A 614 45.15 30.07 73.37
C ASN A 614 45.61 30.47 71.96
N ASP A 615 45.96 31.73 71.75
CA ASP A 615 46.46 32.20 70.44
C ASP A 615 47.79 31.55 70.06
N LYS A 616 48.68 31.35 71.03
CA LYS A 616 49.94 30.63 70.82
C LYS A 616 49.72 29.17 70.46
N ASN A 617 48.78 28.50 71.13
CA ASN A 617 48.44 27.10 70.85
C ASN A 617 47.76 26.95 69.47
N LEU A 618 46.84 27.85 69.11
CA LEU A 618 46.20 27.88 67.81
C LEU A 618 47.24 28.06 66.69
N ASN A 619 48.17 29.02 66.82
CA ASN A 619 49.22 29.24 65.83
C ASN A 619 50.17 28.04 65.69
N THR A 620 50.43 27.33 66.79
CA THR A 620 51.24 26.10 66.78
C THR A 620 50.50 24.96 66.05
N PHE A 621 49.21 24.81 66.30
CA PHE A 621 48.35 23.83 65.63
C PHE A 621 48.18 24.13 64.13
N ILE A 622 47.92 25.38 63.73
CA ILE A 622 47.84 25.79 62.32
C ILE A 622 49.14 25.46 61.58
N LYS A 623 50.28 25.85 62.16
CA LYS A 623 51.58 25.56 61.56
C LYS A 623 51.81 24.05 61.39
N HIS A 624 51.33 23.25 62.35
CA HIS A 624 51.38 21.80 62.23
C HIS A 624 50.48 21.27 61.10
N CYS A 625 49.26 21.79 60.96
CA CYS A 625 48.39 21.47 59.82
C CYS A 625 49.03 21.86 58.49
N GLU A 626 49.69 23.02 58.40
CA GLU A 626 50.43 23.47 57.21
C GLU A 626 51.60 22.52 56.90
N GLU A 627 52.40 22.13 57.91
CA GLU A 627 53.47 21.13 57.78
C GLU A 627 52.93 19.79 57.24
N LEU A 628 51.78 19.31 57.75
CA LEU A 628 51.14 18.09 57.27
C LEU A 628 50.63 18.21 55.83
N LEU A 629 50.03 19.34 55.44
CA LEU A 629 49.60 19.58 54.07
C LEU A 629 50.78 19.66 53.09
N GLU A 630 51.97 20.05 53.55
CA GLU A 630 53.22 20.00 52.79
C GLU A 630 53.85 18.59 52.75
N GLY A 631 53.25 17.59 53.40
CA GLY A 631 53.75 16.22 53.45
C GLY A 631 54.90 16.00 54.45
N LYS A 632 55.15 16.94 55.36
CA LYS A 632 56.19 16.85 56.38
C LYS A 632 55.61 16.20 57.65
N HIS A 633 55.60 14.87 57.69
CA HIS A 633 55.19 14.14 58.89
C HIS A 633 56.26 14.22 59.98
N LYS A 634 55.87 14.59 61.21
CA LYS A 634 56.69 14.32 62.39
C LYS A 634 56.46 12.88 62.80
N VAL A 635 57.54 12.10 62.90
CA VAL A 635 57.50 10.81 63.60
C VAL A 635 57.37 11.13 65.09
N ILE A 636 56.19 10.93 65.65
CA ILE A 636 55.98 10.98 67.09
C ILE A 636 56.28 9.57 67.63
N ASN A 637 57.42 9.40 68.27
CA ASN A 637 57.71 8.20 69.07
C ASN A 637 56.89 8.31 70.37
N ASP A 638 55.78 7.57 70.47
CA ASP A 638 54.93 7.53 71.67
C ASP A 638 55.24 6.33 72.59
N ASP A 639 56.52 5.95 72.72
CA ASP A 639 56.96 4.93 73.67
C ASP A 639 57.26 5.54 75.04
N SER A 640 56.22 6.03 75.72
CA SER A 640 56.29 6.43 77.13
C SER A 640 55.45 5.47 78.00
N ILE A 641 56.13 4.73 78.87
CA ILE A 641 55.57 3.78 79.87
C ILE A 641 54.44 4.40 80.72
N GLY A 642 54.38 5.74 80.82
CA GLY A 642 53.33 6.46 81.54
C GLY A 642 51.91 6.31 80.97
N ASN A 643 51.74 6.01 79.68
CA ASN A 643 50.43 5.86 79.03
C ASN A 643 49.77 4.47 79.27
N ILE A 644 50.53 3.48 79.74
CA ILE A 644 50.07 2.08 79.88
C ILE A 644 49.37 1.83 81.22
N VAL A 645 49.70 2.59 82.27
CA VAL A 645 49.29 2.25 83.66
C VAL A 645 47.96 2.91 84.08
N LYS A 646 47.56 4.02 83.44
CA LYS A 646 46.22 4.61 83.54
C LYS A 646 45.91 5.37 82.23
N PRO A 647 44.97 4.93 81.40
CA PRO A 647 44.56 5.72 80.24
C PRO A 647 43.98 7.04 80.77
N LYS A 648 44.63 8.16 80.48
CA LYS A 648 43.98 9.47 80.62
C LYS A 648 42.87 9.51 79.58
N GLU A 649 41.65 9.88 79.96
CA GLU A 649 40.60 10.16 78.97
C GLU A 649 41.17 11.13 77.93
N GLU A 650 41.18 10.71 76.66
CA GLU A 650 41.61 11.56 75.56
C GLU A 650 40.71 12.79 75.48
N THR A 651 41.30 13.96 75.69
CA THR A 651 40.60 15.23 75.51
C THR A 651 40.13 15.39 74.06
N LYS A 652 39.04 16.12 73.81
CA LYS A 652 38.57 16.41 72.45
C LYS A 652 39.67 17.06 71.57
N LEU A 653 40.57 17.84 72.15
CA LEU A 653 41.72 18.44 71.44
C LEU A 653 42.76 17.40 70.99
N ALA A 654 43.06 16.39 71.83
CA ALA A 654 43.94 15.29 71.44
C ALA A 654 43.32 14.44 70.30
N LYS A 655 42.00 14.25 70.32
CA LYS A 655 41.26 13.58 69.24
C LYS A 655 41.28 14.40 67.93
N LEU A 656 41.23 15.74 68.00
CA LEU A 656 41.39 16.61 66.84
C LEU A 656 42.82 16.52 66.26
N GLU A 657 43.85 16.52 67.10
CA GLU A 657 45.25 16.34 66.66
C GLU A 657 45.43 14.98 65.96
N ALA A 658 44.96 13.89 66.59
CA ALA A 658 44.99 12.57 65.97
C ALA A 658 44.17 12.49 64.66
N PHE A 659 43.02 13.17 64.59
CA PHE A 659 42.22 13.24 63.37
C PHE A 659 42.97 13.94 62.23
N VAL A 660 43.61 15.08 62.52
CA VAL A 660 44.40 15.83 61.56
C VAL A 660 45.61 15.02 61.09
N GLU A 661 46.35 14.38 61.99
CA GLU A 661 47.50 13.54 61.63
C GLU A 661 47.11 12.35 60.75
N ASN A 662 45.98 11.70 61.06
CA ASN A 662 45.55 10.50 60.36
C ASN A 662 44.92 10.80 58.99
N TYR A 663 44.23 11.93 58.82
CA TYR A 663 43.36 12.14 57.67
C TYR A 663 43.67 13.39 56.83
N LEU A 664 44.24 14.47 57.39
CA LEU A 664 44.33 15.77 56.68
C LEU A 664 45.12 15.67 55.36
N PHE A 665 46.30 15.04 55.38
CA PHE A 665 47.10 14.85 54.17
C PHE A 665 46.42 13.93 53.15
N SER A 666 45.80 12.85 53.64
CA SER A 666 45.07 11.89 52.79
C SER A 666 43.87 12.53 52.10
N ILE A 667 43.14 13.42 52.79
CA ILE A 667 42.03 14.21 52.23
C ILE A 667 42.54 15.18 51.17
N LYS A 668 43.60 15.95 51.45
CA LYS A 668 44.19 16.87 50.47
C LYS A 668 44.64 16.14 49.20
N LYS A 669 45.33 15.01 49.35
CA LYS A 669 45.79 14.20 48.22
C LYS A 669 44.61 13.66 47.41
N TYR A 670 43.57 13.17 48.10
CA TYR A 670 42.34 12.73 47.46
C TYR A 670 41.68 13.87 46.67
N ASP A 671 41.60 15.08 47.22
CA ASP A 671 41.03 16.25 46.52
C ASP A 671 41.83 16.58 45.25
N ASP A 672 43.17 16.62 45.35
CA ASP A 672 44.05 16.90 44.22
C ASP A 672 43.87 15.85 43.09
N GLU A 673 43.81 14.56 43.44
CA GLU A 673 43.63 13.46 42.49
C GLU A 673 42.23 13.44 41.86
N CYS A 674 41.19 13.75 42.64
CA CYS A 674 39.81 13.84 42.15
C CYS A 674 39.61 15.07 41.25
N LEU A 675 40.20 16.22 41.59
CA LEU A 675 40.15 17.43 40.76
C LEU A 675 40.77 17.20 39.39
N VAL A 676 41.85 16.44 39.28
CA VAL A 676 42.45 16.09 37.98
C VAL A 676 41.48 15.31 37.09
N ILE A 677 40.65 14.44 37.68
CA ILE A 677 39.64 13.67 36.92
C ILE A 677 38.47 14.57 36.53
N LEU A 678 37.98 15.40 37.45
CA LEU A 678 36.91 16.36 37.17
C LEU A 678 37.30 17.39 36.10
N ASP A 679 38.54 17.89 36.14
CA ASP A 679 39.07 18.81 35.11
C ASP A 679 39.17 18.13 33.74
N LYS A 680 39.38 16.80 33.68
CA LYS A 680 39.31 16.04 32.42
C LYS A 680 37.87 15.85 31.97
N LEU A 681 36.96 15.50 32.88
CA LEU A 681 35.53 15.39 32.59
C LEU A 681 34.97 16.71 32.02
N SER A 682 35.35 17.86 32.58
CA SER A 682 34.89 19.18 32.08
C SER A 682 35.29 19.47 30.62
N LYS A 683 36.23 18.71 30.05
CA LYS A 683 36.73 18.86 28.68
C LYS A 683 36.16 17.82 27.71
N GLU A 684 35.47 16.79 28.21
CA GLU A 684 34.81 15.81 27.35
C GLU A 684 33.62 16.47 26.64
N SER A 685 33.61 16.39 25.31
CA SER A 685 32.56 17.00 24.49
C SER A 685 31.49 15.97 24.17
N ILE A 686 30.36 16.08 24.87
CA ILE A 686 29.21 15.19 24.73
C ILE A 686 27.90 15.99 24.61
N PRO A 687 26.85 15.41 23.99
CA PRO A 687 25.51 15.97 24.05
C PRO A 687 24.83 15.64 25.39
N GLU A 688 24.22 16.66 26.00
CA GLU A 688 23.56 16.55 27.31
C GLU A 688 22.09 16.11 27.20
N ASP A 689 21.40 16.59 26.17
CA ASP A 689 19.94 16.47 26.05
C ASP A 689 19.48 15.14 25.44
N TYR A 690 20.39 14.41 24.77
CA TYR A 690 20.03 13.19 24.04
C TYR A 690 21.10 12.10 24.21
N ALA A 691 20.64 10.89 24.52
CA ALA A 691 21.47 9.69 24.45
C ALA A 691 21.82 9.38 22.99
N VAL A 692 23.11 9.13 22.73
CA VAL A 692 23.63 8.82 21.39
C VAL A 692 23.90 7.33 21.23
N TYR A 693 23.48 6.80 20.09
CA TYR A 693 23.64 5.40 19.73
C TYR A 693 24.36 5.23 18.38
N ASP A 694 25.15 4.18 18.24
CA ASP A 694 25.85 3.85 16.99
C ASP A 694 25.19 2.69 16.25
N LYS A 695 25.14 2.79 14.92
CA LYS A 695 24.79 1.69 14.01
C LYS A 695 25.45 1.89 12.65
N LYS A 696 26.11 0.85 12.12
CA LYS A 696 26.78 0.88 10.80
C LYS A 696 27.71 2.09 10.59
N GLY A 697 28.43 2.52 11.63
CA GLY A 697 29.37 3.64 11.56
C GLY A 697 28.72 5.03 11.53
N GLN A 698 27.43 5.13 11.88
CA GLN A 698 26.71 6.40 12.02
C GLN A 698 26.16 6.54 13.44
N ARG A 699 26.06 7.78 13.91
CA ARG A 699 25.54 8.17 15.23
C ARG A 699 24.10 8.61 15.12
N TYR A 700 23.28 8.22 16.08
CA TYR A 700 21.86 8.46 16.09
C TYR A 700 21.36 8.95 17.44
N ILE A 701 20.39 9.85 17.41
CA ILE A 701 19.58 10.25 18.55
C ILE A 701 18.12 9.91 18.30
N ILE A 702 17.40 9.67 19.38
CA ILE A 702 15.99 9.28 19.32
C ILE A 702 15.14 10.52 19.54
N ILE A 703 14.24 10.79 18.60
CA ILE A 703 13.24 11.85 18.67
C ILE A 703 11.83 11.25 18.72
N ASN A 704 10.94 11.94 19.43
CA ASN A 704 9.57 11.48 19.65
C ASN A 704 8.56 12.18 18.75
N ASN A 705 8.85 13.38 18.26
CA ASN A 705 7.97 14.17 17.40
C ASN A 705 8.77 14.95 16.34
N LEU A 706 8.07 15.54 15.38
CA LEU A 706 8.69 16.31 14.29
C LEU A 706 9.25 17.67 14.74
N ASP A 707 8.70 18.28 15.79
CA ASP A 707 9.21 19.56 16.31
C ASP A 707 10.61 19.39 16.94
N GLU A 708 10.87 18.24 17.57
CA GLU A 708 12.18 17.85 18.07
C GLU A 708 13.21 17.69 16.93
N PHE A 709 12.79 17.25 15.75
CA PHE A 709 13.70 17.14 14.60
C PHE A 709 14.33 18.50 14.23
N GLU A 710 13.54 19.57 14.27
CA GLU A 710 14.02 20.93 13.99
C GLU A 710 14.93 21.46 15.10
N LYS A 711 14.57 21.23 16.37
CA LYS A 711 15.34 21.68 17.54
C LYS A 711 16.71 20.99 17.64
N THR A 712 16.82 19.76 17.14
CA THR A 712 18.04 18.96 17.20
C THR A 712 19.05 19.24 16.08
N LYS A 713 18.73 20.10 15.09
CA LYS A 713 19.63 20.35 13.94
C LYS A 713 21.02 20.86 14.34
N SER A 714 21.11 21.73 15.35
CA SER A 714 22.39 22.28 15.84
C SER A 714 23.28 21.18 16.42
N ILE A 715 22.75 20.41 17.38
CA ILE A 715 23.49 19.32 18.03
C ILE A 715 23.84 18.19 17.03
N CYS A 716 22.95 17.92 16.07
CA CYS A 716 23.19 16.94 15.02
C CYS A 716 24.35 17.37 14.12
N THR A 717 24.49 18.67 13.86
CA THR A 717 25.60 19.22 13.08
C THR A 717 26.91 19.16 13.86
N GLU A 718 26.88 19.57 15.13
CA GLU A 718 28.05 19.59 16.02
C GLU A 718 28.64 18.19 16.22
N PHE A 719 27.80 17.21 16.54
CA PHE A 719 28.24 15.85 16.87
C PHE A 719 28.09 14.83 15.72
N ARG A 720 27.70 15.30 14.52
CA ARG A 720 27.44 14.48 13.32
C ARG A 720 26.41 13.37 13.57
N LEU A 721 25.30 13.74 14.21
CA LEU A 721 24.21 12.84 14.59
C LEU A 721 23.13 12.79 13.50
N LYS A 722 22.36 11.71 13.51
CA LYS A 722 21.13 11.55 12.72
C LYS A 722 19.96 11.26 13.64
N CYS A 723 18.74 11.61 13.21
CA CYS A 723 17.54 11.36 14.02
C CYS A 723 16.87 10.04 13.61
N ILE A 724 16.32 9.33 14.60
CA ILE A 724 15.49 8.13 14.47
C ILE A 724 14.35 8.19 15.50
N THR A 725 13.39 7.28 15.44
CA THR A 725 12.26 7.26 16.41
C THR A 725 12.03 5.88 17.04
N ARG A 726 11.46 5.86 18.25
CA ARG A 726 11.13 4.62 19.00
C ARG A 726 9.78 4.01 18.65
N ARG A 727 8.93 4.75 17.93
CA ARG A 727 7.49 4.56 17.76
C ARG A 727 6.64 4.89 18.97
#